data_AF-A0AAD7DQF8-F1
#
_entry.id   AF-A0AAD7DQF8-F1
#
_cell.length_a   1.000
_cell.length_b   1.000
_cell.length_c   1.000
_cell.angle_alpha   90.00
_cell.angle_beta   90.00
_cell.angle_gamma   90.00
#
_symmetry.space_group_name_H-M   'P 1'
#
loop_
_entity.id
_entity.type
_entity.pdbx_description
1 polymer ?
#
loop_
_entity_poly.entity_id
_entity_poly.type
_entity_poly.pdbx_seq_one_letter_code
_entity_poly.pdbx_strand_id
1 'polypeptide(L)'
;PVVDDEGFVVCPECGERVNCGPAGINNFIKRHKPGVSQVCKTAKAKRDKKPRQDGSLSGWFTQRASLVPSTVAAPAPIPPGNTRPPLPPTSINRAAVPSASSNMPQSLLDQLREAIRNLPATVPEASDSDVLATFGSDPSQFVDATVPAVEIYEHLNPLFHAALGWNMSVEDTAQVLRRGQLGLDGLLRFITYFVTQRSVREQDFAAKIQQILDAINFLTPIAPPGIVSGPTTIPTATAVDDEIEFISHTPAPIVSRQCDGFIFPLKQNQTISDAYPIQMHDNGGLPWDFGTRHSCTGTRRPGHKNCGPCANLGNHNMLKGIINRSTDGVHENTNLVYQPMAALIGITRNKSVVIQSLRLGLLNNSRKLLTLSKSLSDHKRLVVAIGSGDVKRVDRVIAVCIKQKRGIRGMFDTYLRAAKGLWKTANTEEEDMFGLAMLKLAGVRVTEIAHRALGLPGVTTLRNRMITPPLTASPGAPKVEEIQKNIEVCFGGIVDALATKKVVHQIIMFDEIATEKRIRWDPRTNHFLGVCRQHAHRVGLEFNGERDLDALFDALAKKTGIDGKQDSLVHNAGEVTVAAVGIMSEDTRLYSARPILISGDCKRESAPEHARNVLTPVLDALANKKDLTRLRTICMASDGETRRGELNATGMVARPYGIISYVSGWSILSPTGHV
;
A
#
# COMPACT_ATOMS: atom_id res chain seq x y z
N PRO A 1 -40.72 8.55 -47.35
CA PRO A 1 -40.06 8.87 -46.06
C PRO A 1 -40.76 10.05 -45.38
N VAL A 2 -41.12 9.93 -44.10
CA VAL A 2 -41.75 11.00 -43.31
C VAL A 2 -40.68 11.60 -42.40
N VAL A 3 -40.63 12.92 -42.31
CA VAL A 3 -39.75 13.63 -41.37
C VAL A 3 -40.42 13.59 -40.00
N ASP A 4 -39.72 13.10 -38.98
CA ASP A 4 -40.23 13.11 -37.60
C ASP A 4 -40.16 14.52 -36.98
N ASP A 5 -40.77 14.69 -35.80
CA ASP A 5 -40.85 15.97 -35.08
C ASP A 5 -39.46 16.52 -34.69
N GLU A 6 -38.42 15.69 -34.75
CA GLU A 6 -37.03 16.05 -34.46
C GLU A 6 -36.24 16.42 -35.74
N GLY A 7 -36.86 16.37 -36.92
CA GLY A 7 -36.22 16.73 -38.19
C GLY A 7 -35.41 15.59 -38.83
N PHE A 8 -35.64 14.33 -38.44
CA PHE A 8 -34.97 13.16 -39.00
C PHE A 8 -35.87 12.35 -39.92
N VAL A 9 -35.25 11.62 -40.86
CA VAL A 9 -35.92 10.65 -41.74
C VAL A 9 -35.20 9.32 -41.61
N VAL A 10 -35.97 8.24 -41.41
CA VAL A 10 -35.43 6.88 -41.51
C VAL A 10 -35.42 6.45 -42.97
N CYS A 11 -34.22 6.12 -43.50
CA CYS A 11 -34.08 5.67 -44.87
C CYS A 11 -34.69 4.27 -45.06
N PRO A 12 -35.62 4.07 -46.01
CA PRO A 12 -36.30 2.77 -46.18
C PRO A 12 -35.36 1.65 -46.67
N GLU A 13 -34.24 2.01 -47.31
CA GLU A 13 -33.30 1.04 -47.88
C GLU A 13 -32.27 0.54 -46.84
N CYS A 14 -31.56 1.46 -46.18
CA CYS A 14 -30.50 1.10 -45.22
C CYS A 14 -30.96 1.13 -43.75
N GLY A 15 -32.13 1.70 -43.42
CA GLY A 15 -32.64 1.82 -42.05
C GLY A 15 -31.94 2.88 -41.19
N GLU A 16 -31.06 3.69 -41.76
CA GLU A 16 -30.33 4.73 -41.02
C GLU A 16 -31.22 5.96 -40.78
N ARG A 17 -31.16 6.53 -39.57
CA ARG A 17 -31.86 7.76 -39.18
C ARG A 17 -31.00 8.96 -39.59
N VAL A 18 -31.44 9.72 -40.59
CA VAL A 18 -30.68 10.80 -41.24
C VAL A 18 -31.30 12.16 -40.92
N ASN A 19 -30.50 13.09 -40.41
CA ASN A 19 -30.95 14.45 -40.13
C ASN A 19 -31.17 15.22 -41.45
N CYS A 20 -32.37 15.75 -41.63
CA CYS A 20 -32.76 16.49 -42.85
C CYS A 20 -32.32 17.96 -42.82
N GLY A 21 -32.06 18.53 -41.64
CA GLY A 21 -31.78 19.95 -41.46
C GLY A 21 -32.96 20.84 -41.91
N PRO A 22 -32.75 22.16 -42.04
CA PRO A 22 -33.82 23.13 -42.32
C PRO A 22 -34.47 22.96 -43.70
N ALA A 23 -33.77 22.34 -44.65
CA ALA A 23 -34.29 22.08 -46.00
C ALA A 23 -35.17 20.80 -46.09
N GLY A 24 -35.42 20.13 -44.96
CA GLY A 24 -36.31 18.97 -44.88
C GLY A 24 -35.91 17.83 -45.83
N ILE A 25 -36.92 17.16 -46.39
CA ILE A 25 -36.73 15.93 -47.18
C ILE A 25 -35.85 16.11 -48.42
N ASN A 26 -35.77 17.33 -48.97
CA ASN A 26 -34.92 17.62 -50.13
C ASN A 26 -33.44 17.44 -49.82
N ASN A 27 -33.01 17.74 -48.59
CA ASN A 27 -31.63 17.53 -48.16
C ASN A 27 -31.32 16.03 -47.97
N PHE A 28 -32.31 15.27 -47.47
CA PHE A 28 -32.22 13.81 -47.39
C PHE A 28 -32.05 13.19 -48.78
N ILE A 29 -32.83 13.60 -49.77
CA ILE A 29 -32.70 13.09 -51.15
C ILE A 29 -31.34 13.46 -51.74
N LYS A 30 -30.83 14.67 -51.47
CA LYS A 30 -29.54 15.14 -52.02
C LYS A 30 -28.33 14.44 -51.38
N ARG A 31 -28.35 14.20 -50.07
CA ARG A 31 -27.21 13.63 -49.31
C ARG A 31 -27.28 12.11 -49.14
N HIS A 32 -28.49 11.57 -49.06
CA HIS A 32 -28.77 10.18 -48.72
C HIS A 32 -29.85 9.58 -49.63
N LYS A 33 -29.69 9.73 -50.96
CA LYS A 33 -30.61 9.16 -51.96
C LYS A 33 -30.74 7.63 -51.75
N PRO A 34 -31.92 7.11 -51.33
CA PRO A 34 -32.08 5.70 -51.00
C PRO A 34 -31.66 4.80 -52.17
N GLY A 35 -30.81 3.80 -51.89
CA GLY A 35 -30.31 2.83 -52.87
C GLY A 35 -29.26 3.34 -53.87
N VAL A 36 -29.13 4.66 -54.04
CA VAL A 36 -28.26 5.26 -55.06
C VAL A 36 -27.00 5.87 -54.45
N SER A 37 -27.12 6.61 -53.35
CA SER A 37 -25.97 7.31 -52.76
C SER A 37 -24.96 6.32 -52.17
N GLN A 38 -23.67 6.66 -52.25
CA GLN A 38 -22.61 5.81 -51.69
C GLN A 38 -22.79 5.64 -50.19
N VAL A 39 -23.26 6.68 -49.49
CA VAL A 39 -23.57 6.66 -48.04
C VAL A 39 -24.67 5.64 -47.72
N CYS A 40 -25.75 5.61 -48.50
CA CYS A 40 -26.83 4.64 -48.31
C CYS A 40 -26.33 3.20 -48.57
N LYS A 41 -25.47 3.01 -49.58
CA LYS A 41 -24.90 1.68 -49.91
C LYS A 41 -23.95 1.17 -48.82
N THR A 42 -23.06 2.01 -48.28
CA THR A 42 -22.20 1.62 -47.15
C THR A 42 -22.98 1.39 -45.87
N ALA A 43 -24.03 2.18 -45.60
CA ALA A 43 -24.90 1.96 -44.45
C ALA A 43 -25.66 0.63 -44.55
N LYS A 44 -26.22 0.32 -45.73
CA LYS A 44 -26.88 -0.96 -46.03
C LYS A 44 -25.90 -2.13 -45.86
N ALA A 45 -24.70 -2.04 -46.45
CA ALA A 45 -23.67 -3.06 -46.29
C ALA A 45 -23.21 -3.25 -44.82
N LYS A 46 -23.15 -2.19 -44.01
CA LYS A 46 -22.87 -2.29 -42.57
C LYS A 46 -24.01 -2.97 -41.80
N ARG A 47 -25.27 -2.67 -42.15
CA ARG A 47 -26.43 -3.33 -41.56
C ARG A 47 -26.46 -4.82 -41.90
N ASP A 48 -26.21 -5.17 -43.15
CA ASP A 48 -26.26 -6.55 -43.63
C ASP A 48 -25.05 -7.37 -43.14
N LYS A 49 -23.92 -6.73 -42.82
CA LYS A 49 -22.75 -7.36 -42.16
C LYS A 49 -22.89 -7.51 -40.65
N LYS A 50 -23.77 -6.76 -39.99
CA LYS A 50 -24.08 -7.08 -38.59
C LYS A 50 -24.91 -8.36 -38.64
N PRO A 51 -24.44 -9.48 -38.03
CA PRO A 51 -25.30 -10.63 -37.85
C PRO A 51 -26.56 -10.09 -37.20
N ARG A 52 -27.73 -10.37 -37.79
CA ARG A 52 -28.99 -10.06 -37.13
C ARG A 52 -28.86 -10.69 -35.75
N GLN A 53 -28.72 -9.86 -34.72
CA GLN A 53 -29.14 -10.26 -33.40
C GLN A 53 -30.63 -10.45 -33.58
N ASP A 54 -31.00 -11.66 -33.98
CA ASP A 54 -32.35 -12.14 -33.81
C ASP A 54 -32.66 -11.79 -32.37
N GLY A 55 -33.73 -11.02 -32.16
CA GLY A 55 -34.29 -10.74 -30.85
C GLY A 55 -34.85 -12.02 -30.22
N SER A 56 -34.13 -13.13 -30.34
CA SER A 56 -34.31 -14.30 -29.52
C SER A 56 -34.13 -13.83 -28.08
N LEU A 57 -35.22 -13.96 -27.33
CA LEU A 57 -35.30 -13.79 -25.88
C LEU A 57 -34.21 -14.57 -25.13
N SER A 58 -33.48 -15.49 -25.78
CA SER A 58 -32.32 -16.19 -25.24
C SER A 58 -31.21 -15.27 -24.70
N GLY A 59 -31.03 -14.07 -25.25
CA GLY A 59 -30.07 -13.08 -24.72
C GLY A 59 -30.38 -12.57 -23.31
N TRP A 60 -31.63 -12.70 -22.85
CA TRP A 60 -32.03 -12.37 -21.47
C TRP A 60 -31.73 -13.49 -20.46
N PHE A 61 -31.54 -14.73 -20.92
CA PHE A 61 -31.39 -15.91 -20.08
C PHE A 61 -29.97 -16.50 -20.02
N THR A 62 -28.98 -15.86 -20.66
CA THR A 62 -27.59 -16.33 -20.53
C THR A 62 -27.12 -16.27 -19.08
N GLN A 63 -26.95 -17.46 -18.51
CA GLN A 63 -26.40 -17.71 -17.19
C GLN A 63 -25.02 -17.04 -17.08
N ARG A 64 -24.85 -16.11 -16.13
CA ARG A 64 -23.53 -15.56 -15.82
C ARG A 64 -22.64 -16.68 -15.30
N ALA A 65 -21.41 -16.74 -15.80
CA ALA A 65 -20.42 -17.78 -15.50
C ALA A 65 -20.30 -18.04 -13.98
N SER A 66 -20.23 -19.32 -13.61
CA SER A 66 -20.03 -19.79 -12.24
C SER A 66 -18.74 -19.24 -11.63
N LEU A 67 -18.82 -18.79 -10.38
CA LEU A 67 -17.69 -18.32 -9.58
C LEU A 67 -16.63 -19.41 -9.46
N VAL A 68 -15.39 -19.08 -9.84
CA VAL A 68 -14.21 -19.93 -9.64
C VAL A 68 -13.93 -20.03 -8.13
N PRO A 69 -13.85 -21.24 -7.55
CA PRO A 69 -13.50 -21.40 -6.14
C PRO A 69 -12.08 -20.93 -5.86
N SER A 70 -11.88 -20.24 -4.74
CA SER A 70 -10.59 -19.69 -4.30
C SER A 70 -9.57 -20.81 -4.04
N THR A 71 -8.46 -20.79 -4.79
CA THR A 71 -7.36 -21.77 -4.71
C THR A 71 -6.26 -21.42 -3.69
N VAL A 72 -6.47 -20.45 -2.79
CA VAL A 72 -5.45 -20.05 -1.82
C VAL A 72 -5.67 -20.75 -0.49
N ALA A 73 -4.87 -21.77 -0.20
CA ALA A 73 -4.73 -22.34 1.13
C ALA A 73 -4.02 -21.34 2.06
N ALA A 74 -4.59 -21.09 3.24
CA ALA A 74 -4.01 -20.20 4.24
C ALA A 74 -2.72 -20.80 4.84
N PRO A 75 -1.66 -20.01 5.07
CA PRO A 75 -0.43 -20.50 5.70
C PRO A 75 -0.65 -20.78 7.20
N ALA A 76 0.05 -21.81 7.69
CA ALA A 76 -0.07 -22.29 9.06
C ALA A 76 0.39 -21.25 10.11
N PRO A 77 -0.20 -21.25 11.33
CA PRO A 77 0.12 -20.29 12.37
C PRO A 77 1.52 -20.53 12.97
N ILE A 78 2.30 -19.47 13.12
CA ILE A 78 3.61 -19.49 13.79
C ILE A 78 3.38 -19.33 15.32
N PRO A 79 4.01 -20.16 16.18
CA PRO A 79 3.85 -20.04 17.63
C PRO A 79 4.47 -18.75 18.18
N PRO A 80 3.93 -18.20 19.28
CA PRO A 80 4.43 -16.98 19.90
C PRO A 80 5.78 -17.21 20.60
N GLY A 81 6.82 -16.52 20.12
CA GLY A 81 8.14 -16.49 20.75
C GLY A 81 8.18 -15.54 21.95
N ASN A 82 8.79 -16.02 23.04
CA ASN A 82 8.95 -15.37 24.34
C ASN A 82 9.50 -13.93 24.27
N THR A 83 8.76 -13.01 24.88
CA THR A 83 9.14 -11.63 25.16
C THR A 83 10.21 -11.56 26.24
N ARG A 84 11.34 -10.91 25.93
CA ARG A 84 12.43 -10.58 26.87
C ARG A 84 12.13 -9.24 27.57
N PRO A 85 12.50 -9.02 28.85
CA PRO A 85 12.16 -7.80 29.58
C PRO A 85 12.99 -6.58 29.13
N PRO A 86 12.48 -5.35 29.33
CA PRO A 86 13.15 -4.12 28.94
C PRO A 86 14.25 -3.74 29.92
N LEU A 87 15.39 -3.28 29.38
CA LEU A 87 16.50 -2.71 30.14
C LEU A 87 16.21 -1.25 30.55
N PRO A 88 16.74 -0.78 31.70
CA PRO A 88 16.45 0.54 32.24
C PRO A 88 17.19 1.67 31.50
N PRO A 89 16.68 2.92 31.59
CA PRO A 89 17.20 4.07 30.86
C PRO A 89 18.52 4.55 31.48
N THR A 90 19.58 4.59 30.68
CA THR A 90 20.86 5.19 31.08
C THR A 90 20.84 6.69 30.77
N SER A 91 20.95 7.50 31.82
CA SER A 91 21.14 8.96 31.78
C SER A 91 22.40 9.32 30.98
N ILE A 92 22.24 10.13 29.93
CA ILE A 92 23.35 10.70 29.15
C ILE A 92 23.61 12.11 29.69
N ASN A 93 24.64 12.25 30.52
CA ASN A 93 25.22 13.54 30.87
C ASN A 93 25.96 14.11 29.65
N ARG A 94 25.53 15.28 29.20
CA ARG A 94 26.06 16.03 28.06
C ARG A 94 27.22 16.89 28.55
N ALA A 95 28.45 16.42 28.33
CA ALA A 95 29.66 17.23 28.52
C ALA A 95 29.80 18.22 27.35
N ALA A 96 30.15 19.47 27.68
CA ALA A 96 30.36 20.57 26.74
C ALA A 96 31.53 20.28 25.80
N VAL A 97 31.29 20.45 24.50
CA VAL A 97 32.28 20.36 23.42
C VAL A 97 32.93 21.75 23.26
N PRO A 98 34.26 21.84 23.10
CA PRO A 98 34.95 23.11 22.92
C PRO A 98 34.66 23.71 21.53
N SER A 99 34.46 25.02 21.52
CA SER A 99 34.17 25.86 20.35
C SER A 99 35.27 25.75 19.29
N ALA A 100 34.98 25.03 18.21
CA ALA A 100 35.78 25.06 16.99
C ALA A 100 35.43 26.30 16.17
N SER A 101 36.48 26.96 15.67
CA SER A 101 36.47 28.09 14.74
C SER A 101 35.38 27.97 13.66
N SER A 102 34.57 29.03 13.52
CA SER A 102 33.47 29.13 12.57
C SER A 102 33.98 29.30 11.13
N ASN A 103 34.24 28.18 10.47
CA ASN A 103 34.16 28.15 9.01
C ASN A 103 32.68 28.24 8.63
N MET A 104 32.22 29.47 8.34
CA MET A 104 30.90 29.68 7.76
C MET A 104 30.75 28.80 6.51
N PRO A 105 29.63 28.07 6.35
CA PRO A 105 29.43 27.22 5.17
C PRO A 105 29.44 28.11 3.92
N GLN A 106 30.41 27.88 3.02
CA GLN A 106 30.45 28.53 1.71
C GLN A 106 29.16 28.19 0.94
N SER A 107 28.53 29.21 0.36
CA SER A 107 27.37 29.04 -0.53
C SER A 107 27.70 28.04 -1.65
N LEU A 108 26.73 27.21 -2.05
CA LEU A 108 26.89 26.26 -3.16
C LEU A 108 27.21 27.00 -4.48
N LEU A 109 26.70 28.22 -4.66
CA LEU A 109 27.07 29.07 -5.80
C LEU A 109 28.54 29.50 -5.78
N ASP A 110 29.11 29.76 -4.60
CA ASP A 110 30.53 30.09 -4.48
C ASP A 110 31.40 28.86 -4.77
N GLN A 111 30.98 27.68 -4.32
CA GLN A 111 31.63 26.41 -4.65
C GLN A 111 31.58 26.13 -6.16
N LEU A 112 30.43 26.34 -6.80
CA LEU A 112 30.28 26.19 -8.25
C LEU A 112 31.14 27.20 -9.01
N ARG A 113 31.16 28.47 -8.58
CA ARG A 113 32.02 29.51 -9.18
C ARG A 113 33.50 29.15 -9.08
N GLU A 114 33.93 28.61 -7.94
CA GLU A 114 35.31 28.17 -7.74
C GLU A 114 35.64 26.95 -8.59
N ALA A 115 34.75 25.96 -8.68
CA ALA A 115 34.92 24.79 -9.53
C ALA A 115 35.03 25.18 -11.01
N ILE A 116 34.20 26.12 -11.48
CA ILE A 116 34.24 26.62 -12.88
C ILE A 116 35.55 27.35 -13.17
N ARG A 117 36.06 28.15 -12.23
CA ARG A 117 37.36 28.84 -12.38
C ARG A 117 38.53 27.86 -12.49
N ASN A 118 38.43 26.70 -11.83
CA ASN A 118 39.46 25.68 -11.81
C ASN A 118 39.28 24.59 -12.89
N LEU A 119 38.36 24.77 -13.85
CA LEU A 119 38.16 23.80 -14.93
C LEU A 119 39.41 23.73 -15.84
N PRO A 120 39.87 22.53 -16.23
CA PRO A 120 41.04 22.40 -17.08
C PRO A 120 40.75 22.91 -18.49
N ALA A 121 41.80 23.37 -19.19
CA ALA A 121 41.72 23.81 -20.58
C ALA A 121 41.34 22.69 -21.57
N THR A 122 41.35 21.43 -21.12
CA THR A 122 40.93 20.27 -21.90
C THR A 122 39.41 20.19 -22.13
N VAL A 123 38.61 20.88 -21.30
CA VAL A 123 37.16 20.97 -21.52
C VAL A 123 36.90 22.06 -22.58
N PRO A 124 36.27 21.71 -23.72
CA PRO A 124 36.08 22.67 -24.81
C PRO A 124 35.13 23.81 -24.44
N GLU A 125 35.31 24.97 -25.09
CA GLU A 125 34.36 26.08 -25.02
C GLU A 125 33.05 25.73 -25.73
N ALA A 126 31.94 26.21 -25.18
CA ALA A 126 30.61 25.98 -25.71
C ALA A 126 30.37 26.76 -27.01
N SER A 127 29.69 26.10 -27.95
CA SER A 127 29.12 26.66 -29.16
C SER A 127 27.61 26.85 -29.01
N ASP A 128 26.97 27.56 -29.94
CA ASP A 128 25.51 27.73 -29.99
C ASP A 128 24.75 26.40 -30.15
N SER A 129 25.43 25.34 -30.58
CA SER A 129 24.85 24.00 -30.76
C SER A 129 24.86 23.14 -29.49
N ASP A 130 25.61 23.55 -28.46
CA ASP A 130 25.70 22.81 -27.21
C ASP A 130 24.43 23.02 -26.36
N VAL A 131 24.02 21.98 -25.64
CA VAL A 131 22.77 21.95 -24.89
C VAL A 131 22.68 23.06 -23.83
N LEU A 132 23.82 23.41 -23.22
CA LEU A 132 23.93 24.48 -22.22
C LEU A 132 23.83 25.89 -22.80
N ALA A 133 23.95 26.08 -24.12
CA ALA A 133 23.86 27.38 -24.78
C ALA A 133 22.50 28.06 -24.52
N THR A 134 21.47 27.27 -24.24
CA THR A 134 20.15 27.76 -23.80
C THR A 134 20.25 28.71 -22.60
N PHE A 135 21.19 28.49 -21.67
CA PHE A 135 21.39 29.36 -20.49
C PHE A 135 22.28 30.58 -20.76
N GLY A 136 22.87 30.69 -21.96
CA GLY A 136 23.69 31.82 -22.38
C GLY A 136 22.91 33.09 -22.72
N SER A 137 21.58 32.98 -22.88
CA SER A 137 20.68 34.12 -23.12
C SER A 137 20.42 34.94 -21.84
N ASP A 138 19.70 36.06 -21.96
CA ASP A 138 19.30 36.87 -20.81
C ASP A 138 18.30 36.08 -19.92
N PRO A 139 18.65 35.79 -18.65
CA PRO A 139 17.78 35.03 -17.74
C PRO A 139 16.41 35.67 -17.51
N SER A 140 16.29 36.99 -17.68
CA SER A 140 15.04 37.73 -17.47
C SER A 140 13.91 37.32 -18.42
N GLN A 141 14.25 36.74 -19.56
CA GLN A 141 13.29 36.39 -20.63
C GLN A 141 12.59 35.04 -20.39
N PHE A 142 13.06 34.22 -19.45
CA PHE A 142 12.56 32.86 -19.27
C PHE A 142 11.31 32.76 -18.40
N VAL A 143 11.14 33.70 -17.47
CA VAL A 143 10.01 33.70 -16.54
C VAL A 143 9.51 35.12 -16.37
N ASP A 144 8.22 35.33 -16.66
CA ASP A 144 7.53 36.61 -16.49
C ASP A 144 7.81 37.21 -15.11
N ALA A 145 8.10 38.51 -15.07
CA ALA A 145 8.41 39.26 -13.86
C ALA A 145 7.30 39.18 -12.80
N THR A 146 6.06 38.89 -13.21
CA THR A 146 4.89 38.78 -12.34
C THR A 146 4.80 37.47 -11.55
N VAL A 147 5.56 36.43 -11.93
CA VAL A 147 5.51 35.12 -11.26
C VAL A 147 6.17 35.20 -9.87
N PRO A 148 5.48 34.74 -8.80
CA PRO A 148 6.02 34.78 -7.44
C PRO A 148 7.23 33.85 -7.27
N ALA A 149 8.19 34.27 -6.43
CA ALA A 149 9.48 33.58 -6.26
C ALA A 149 9.40 32.07 -5.97
N VAL A 150 8.34 31.63 -5.27
CA VAL A 150 8.11 30.21 -4.91
C VAL A 150 7.76 29.34 -6.12
N GLU A 151 7.20 29.92 -7.18
CA GLU A 151 6.77 29.19 -8.39
C GLU A 151 7.77 29.31 -9.54
N ILE A 152 8.73 30.22 -9.46
CA ILE A 152 9.74 30.44 -10.52
C ILE A 152 10.52 29.14 -10.78
N TYR A 153 10.93 28.42 -9.72
CA TYR A 153 11.69 27.19 -9.90
C TYR A 153 10.92 26.11 -10.67
N GLU A 154 9.60 26.00 -10.48
CA GLU A 154 8.77 25.04 -11.21
C GLU A 154 8.73 25.33 -12.72
N HIS A 155 8.85 26.60 -13.12
CA HIS A 155 8.95 27.01 -14.52
C HIS A 155 10.34 26.75 -15.11
N LEU A 156 11.39 26.88 -14.28
CA LEU A 156 12.77 26.63 -14.68
C LEU A 156 13.12 25.14 -14.72
N ASN A 157 12.51 24.32 -13.87
CA ASN A 157 12.86 22.91 -13.70
C ASN A 157 12.77 22.10 -15.02
N PRO A 158 11.74 22.28 -15.87
CA PRO A 158 11.72 21.67 -17.21
C PRO A 158 12.92 22.02 -18.08
N LEU A 159 13.45 23.25 -18.02
CA LEU A 159 14.64 23.66 -18.78
C LEU A 159 15.89 22.96 -18.26
N PHE A 160 16.05 22.85 -16.94
CA PHE A 160 17.14 22.05 -16.34
C PHE A 160 17.03 20.57 -16.69
N HIS A 161 15.82 20.03 -16.78
CA HIS A 161 15.60 18.65 -17.20
C HIS A 161 15.85 18.44 -18.69
N ALA A 162 15.53 19.41 -19.54
CA ALA A 162 15.88 19.35 -20.95
C ALA A 162 17.40 19.38 -21.16
N ALA A 163 18.11 20.18 -20.36
CA ALA A 163 19.54 20.38 -20.54
C ALA A 163 20.43 19.33 -19.83
N LEU A 164 20.03 18.89 -18.63
CA LEU A 164 20.81 18.00 -17.75
C LEU A 164 20.10 16.66 -17.48
N GLY A 165 19.00 16.39 -18.19
CA GLY A 165 18.23 15.16 -18.13
C GLY A 165 17.51 14.88 -16.79
N TRP A 166 16.78 13.77 -16.79
CA TRP A 166 16.24 13.15 -15.58
C TRP A 166 17.21 12.06 -15.12
N ASN A 167 17.87 12.27 -13.98
CA ASN A 167 18.84 11.33 -13.40
C ASN A 167 19.98 10.94 -14.37
N MET A 168 20.50 11.90 -15.15
CA MET A 168 21.73 11.66 -15.90
C MET A 168 22.85 11.23 -14.95
N SER A 169 23.65 10.27 -15.38
CA SER A 169 24.84 9.84 -14.65
C SER A 169 25.84 11.00 -14.54
N VAL A 170 26.81 10.88 -13.63
CA VAL A 170 27.87 11.90 -13.48
C VAL A 170 28.70 11.95 -14.76
N GLU A 171 28.93 10.79 -15.38
CA GLU A 171 29.66 10.61 -16.63
C GLU A 171 28.94 11.26 -17.82
N ASP A 172 27.63 11.03 -17.97
CA ASP A 172 26.84 11.66 -19.04
C ASP A 172 26.76 13.17 -18.84
N THR A 173 26.62 13.62 -17.58
CA THR A 173 26.60 15.05 -17.26
C THR A 173 27.93 15.69 -17.64
N ALA A 174 29.06 15.05 -17.31
CA ALA A 174 30.41 15.51 -17.65
C ALA A 174 30.62 15.66 -19.17
N GLN A 175 30.03 14.79 -19.99
CA GLN A 175 30.13 14.88 -21.45
C GLN A 175 29.45 16.12 -22.05
N VAL A 176 28.43 16.66 -21.37
CA VAL A 176 27.67 17.85 -21.82
C VAL A 176 28.29 19.15 -21.29
N LEU A 177 29.17 19.09 -20.28
CA LEU A 177 29.80 20.28 -19.73
C LEU A 177 30.77 20.92 -20.74
N ARG A 178 30.66 22.23 -20.87
CA ARG A 178 31.47 23.09 -21.74
C ARG A 178 31.83 24.37 -21.00
N ARG A 179 32.97 24.97 -21.32
CA ARG A 179 33.42 26.25 -20.76
C ARG A 179 32.78 27.44 -21.47
N GLY A 180 32.90 28.64 -20.91
CA GLY A 180 32.56 29.89 -21.59
C GLY A 180 31.11 30.35 -21.36
N GLN A 181 30.77 31.49 -21.96
CA GLN A 181 29.50 32.19 -21.74
C GLN A 181 28.26 31.43 -22.22
N LEU A 182 28.41 30.54 -23.20
CA LEU A 182 27.37 29.62 -23.67
C LEU A 182 27.40 28.27 -22.92
N GLY A 183 28.33 28.08 -21.99
CA GLY A 183 28.50 26.87 -21.19
C GLY A 183 28.26 27.13 -19.71
N LEU A 184 29.17 26.64 -18.87
CA LEU A 184 29.08 26.73 -17.42
C LEU A 184 29.04 28.18 -16.88
N ASP A 185 29.69 29.14 -17.53
CA ASP A 185 29.65 30.54 -17.08
C ASP A 185 28.26 31.16 -17.32
N GLY A 186 27.63 30.83 -18.46
CA GLY A 186 26.25 31.21 -18.76
C GLY A 186 25.27 30.62 -17.75
N LEU A 187 25.40 29.33 -17.45
CA LEU A 187 24.60 28.65 -16.45
C LEU A 187 24.76 29.24 -15.04
N LEU A 188 25.99 29.54 -14.62
CA LEU A 188 26.25 30.17 -13.33
C LEU A 188 25.61 31.57 -13.26
N ARG A 189 25.74 32.37 -14.31
CA ARG A 189 25.10 33.69 -14.42
C ARG A 189 23.57 33.58 -14.35
N PHE A 190 23.01 32.57 -15.03
CA PHE A 190 21.59 32.28 -15.04
C PHE A 190 21.05 31.96 -13.64
N ILE A 191 21.68 31.01 -12.93
CA ILE A 191 21.25 30.63 -11.57
C ILE A 191 21.45 31.81 -10.60
N THR A 192 22.59 32.51 -10.70
CA THR A 192 22.88 33.67 -9.84
C THR A 192 21.81 34.76 -10.00
N TYR A 193 21.34 35.04 -11.22
CA TYR A 193 20.26 35.99 -11.44
C TYR A 193 18.99 35.61 -10.68
N PHE A 194 18.52 34.35 -10.79
CA PHE A 194 17.28 33.95 -10.11
C PHE A 194 17.41 33.92 -8.59
N VAL A 195 18.58 33.55 -8.06
CA VAL A 195 18.83 33.56 -6.61
C VAL A 195 18.92 34.98 -6.06
N THR A 196 19.65 35.87 -6.75
CA THR A 196 19.93 37.22 -6.22
C THR A 196 18.87 38.26 -6.59
N GLN A 197 18.35 38.24 -7.82
CA GLN A 197 17.41 39.26 -8.32
C GLN A 197 15.95 38.84 -8.20
N ARG A 198 15.65 37.54 -8.24
CA ARG A 198 14.28 37.00 -8.16
C ARG A 198 13.98 36.29 -6.84
N SER A 199 14.92 36.32 -5.89
CA SER A 199 14.80 35.75 -4.53
C SER A 199 14.39 34.27 -4.51
N VAL A 200 14.77 33.50 -5.53
CA VAL A 200 14.60 32.03 -5.52
C VAL A 200 15.61 31.45 -4.52
N ARG A 201 15.19 30.49 -3.69
CA ARG A 201 16.08 29.95 -2.67
C ARG A 201 17.14 29.10 -3.36
N GLU A 202 18.40 29.30 -2.98
CA GLU A 202 19.53 28.50 -3.48
C GLU A 202 19.31 26.99 -3.30
N GLN A 203 18.59 26.59 -2.24
CA GLN A 203 18.25 25.19 -1.95
C GLN A 203 17.41 24.53 -3.05
N ASP A 204 16.61 25.30 -3.80
CA ASP A 204 15.78 24.76 -4.87
C ASP A 204 16.68 24.30 -6.05
N PHE A 205 17.86 24.91 -6.24
CA PHE A 205 18.86 24.49 -7.23
C PHE A 205 19.89 23.46 -6.71
N ALA A 206 19.92 23.19 -5.40
CA ALA A 206 21.03 22.48 -4.75
C ALA A 206 21.31 21.10 -5.38
N ALA A 207 20.28 20.33 -5.72
CA ALA A 207 20.44 19.02 -6.33
C ALA A 207 21.12 19.10 -7.72
N LYS A 208 20.78 20.12 -8.52
CA LYS A 208 21.35 20.33 -9.86
C LYS A 208 22.77 20.88 -9.77
N ILE A 209 23.02 21.82 -8.86
CA ILE A 209 24.38 22.34 -8.60
C ILE A 209 25.31 21.21 -8.15
N GLN A 210 24.86 20.34 -7.24
CA GLN A 210 25.67 19.21 -6.77
C GLN A 210 25.99 18.23 -7.90
N GLN A 211 25.01 17.90 -8.75
CA GLN A 211 25.22 17.05 -9.93
C GLN A 211 26.29 17.64 -10.88
N ILE A 212 26.29 18.96 -11.07
CA ILE A 212 27.31 19.64 -11.89
C ILE A 212 28.67 19.61 -11.20
N LEU A 213 28.74 19.91 -9.89
CA LEU A 213 29.99 19.86 -9.12
C LEU A 213 30.64 18.46 -9.18
N ASP A 214 29.84 17.41 -9.03
CA ASP A 214 30.31 16.03 -9.13
C ASP A 214 30.85 15.72 -10.54
N ALA A 215 30.19 16.21 -11.58
CA ALA A 215 30.64 16.08 -12.97
C ALA A 215 31.91 16.89 -13.28
N ILE A 216 32.08 18.08 -12.70
CA ILE A 216 33.32 18.87 -12.81
C ILE A 216 34.46 18.10 -12.13
N ASN A 217 34.23 17.57 -10.92
CA ASN A 217 35.22 16.77 -10.20
C ASN A 217 35.65 15.52 -10.98
N PHE A 218 34.73 14.94 -11.76
CA PHE A 218 35.02 13.83 -12.67
C PHE A 218 35.93 14.25 -13.84
N LEU A 219 35.78 15.48 -14.36
CA LEU A 219 36.60 16.03 -15.45
C LEU A 219 37.96 16.56 -15.01
N THR A 220 38.12 16.89 -13.73
CA THR A 220 39.42 17.27 -13.14
C THR A 220 40.12 16.01 -12.63
N PRO A 221 41.03 15.39 -13.40
CA PRO A 221 41.86 14.33 -12.85
C PRO A 221 42.62 14.92 -11.65
N ILE A 222 42.36 14.37 -10.47
CA ILE A 222 43.15 14.66 -9.29
C ILE A 222 44.57 14.25 -9.65
N ALA A 223 45.43 15.22 -9.93
CA ALA A 223 46.84 14.95 -10.10
C ALA A 223 47.28 14.19 -8.85
N PRO A 224 47.78 12.95 -8.97
CA PRO A 224 48.28 12.23 -7.80
C PRO A 224 49.32 13.13 -7.14
N PRO A 225 49.23 13.36 -5.82
CA PRO A 225 50.14 14.27 -5.13
C PRO A 225 51.57 13.86 -5.47
N GLY A 226 52.30 14.79 -6.07
CA GLY A 226 53.57 14.54 -6.74
C GLY A 226 54.52 13.73 -5.87
N ILE A 227 54.75 12.49 -6.29
CA ILE A 227 55.96 11.76 -5.92
C ILE A 227 57.08 12.44 -6.69
N VAL A 228 57.84 13.29 -5.98
CA VAL A 228 59.12 13.82 -6.43
C VAL A 228 59.99 12.63 -6.82
N SER A 229 60.14 12.41 -8.12
CA SER A 229 60.96 11.34 -8.68
C SER A 229 62.43 11.74 -8.59
N GLY A 230 63.08 11.38 -7.48
CA GLY A 230 64.53 11.21 -7.44
C GLY A 230 64.91 9.88 -8.09
N PRO A 231 65.96 9.81 -8.93
CA PRO A 231 66.34 8.59 -9.62
C PRO A 231 67.03 7.63 -8.66
N THR A 232 66.28 6.72 -8.06
CA THR A 232 66.87 5.57 -7.35
C THR A 232 66.65 4.33 -8.19
N THR A 233 67.63 4.04 -9.03
CA THR A 233 67.91 2.73 -9.62
C THR A 233 67.84 1.66 -8.53
N ILE A 234 66.86 0.77 -8.64
CA ILE A 234 66.80 -0.48 -7.89
C ILE A 234 67.68 -1.49 -8.63
N PRO A 235 68.76 -2.04 -8.03
CA PRO A 235 69.37 -3.25 -8.55
C PRO A 235 68.58 -4.46 -8.05
N THR A 236 68.17 -5.26 -9.03
CA THR A 236 67.74 -6.65 -8.94
C THR A 236 68.71 -7.47 -8.08
N ALA A 237 68.21 -8.07 -7.00
CA ALA A 237 68.94 -9.03 -6.19
C ALA A 237 69.04 -10.37 -6.95
N THR A 238 70.17 -10.59 -7.62
CA THR A 238 70.62 -11.92 -8.02
C THR A 238 71.26 -12.61 -6.81
N ALA A 239 70.82 -13.84 -6.56
CA ALA A 239 71.46 -14.76 -5.63
C ALA A 239 72.92 -15.00 -6.01
N VAL A 240 73.82 -14.83 -5.04
CA VAL A 240 75.21 -15.28 -5.11
C VAL A 240 75.48 -16.04 -3.83
N ASP A 241 75.70 -17.34 -3.98
CA ASP A 241 76.42 -18.20 -3.04
C ASP A 241 77.85 -17.66 -2.93
N ASP A 242 78.27 -17.23 -1.75
CA ASP A 242 79.68 -17.06 -1.40
C ASP A 242 79.98 -17.91 -0.16
N GLU A 243 80.69 -19.01 -0.41
CA GLU A 243 81.40 -19.81 0.59
C GLU A 243 82.41 -18.93 1.33
N ILE A 244 82.22 -18.75 2.63
CA ILE A 244 83.25 -18.15 3.49
C ILE A 244 84.17 -19.28 3.97
N GLU A 245 85.34 -19.38 3.35
CA GLU A 245 86.46 -20.19 3.80
C GLU A 245 86.97 -19.74 5.18
N PHE A 246 87.03 -20.71 6.09
CA PHE A 246 87.74 -20.63 7.35
C PHE A 246 89.26 -20.52 7.10
N ILE A 247 89.86 -19.35 7.34
CA ILE A 247 91.31 -19.23 7.50
C ILE A 247 91.64 -19.09 8.98
N SER A 248 92.12 -20.19 9.55
CA SER A 248 92.76 -20.24 10.86
C SER A 248 94.15 -19.61 10.78
N HIS A 249 94.33 -18.45 11.40
CA HIS A 249 95.65 -18.00 11.84
C HIS A 249 95.59 -17.55 13.29
N THR A 250 96.21 -18.38 14.14
CA THR A 250 96.66 -18.09 15.49
C THR A 250 97.94 -17.26 15.44
N PRO A 251 97.96 -16.07 16.07
CA PRO A 251 99.16 -15.55 16.69
C PRO A 251 98.99 -15.41 18.21
N ALA A 252 100.09 -15.65 18.90
CA ALA A 252 100.25 -15.64 20.35
C ALA A 252 99.80 -14.32 21.02
N PRO A 253 99.40 -14.35 22.31
CA PRO A 253 98.76 -13.24 22.98
C PRO A 253 99.77 -12.15 23.32
N ILE A 254 99.75 -11.06 22.56
CA ILE A 254 100.19 -9.77 23.10
C ILE A 254 99.04 -9.32 24.01
N VAL A 255 99.26 -9.39 25.32
CA VAL A 255 98.32 -8.87 26.33
C VAL A 255 98.23 -7.36 26.17
N SER A 256 97.45 -6.91 25.19
CA SER A 256 97.08 -5.51 25.07
C SER A 256 96.20 -5.19 26.28
N ARG A 257 96.61 -4.18 27.05
CA ARG A 257 95.90 -3.70 28.23
C ARG A 257 94.64 -2.92 27.84
N GLN A 258 93.85 -3.47 26.92
CA GLN A 258 92.65 -2.81 26.44
C GLN A 258 91.57 -2.82 27.53
N CYS A 259 90.95 -1.68 27.73
CA CYS A 259 89.81 -1.55 28.62
C CYS A 259 88.59 -2.24 27.99
N ASP A 260 87.94 -3.16 28.71
CA ASP A 260 86.75 -3.88 28.23
C ASP A 260 85.53 -2.95 28.06
N GLY A 261 85.57 -1.78 28.69
CA GLY A 261 84.50 -0.78 28.66
C GLY A 261 83.48 -1.00 29.77
N PHE A 262 82.42 -0.20 29.78
CA PHE A 262 81.28 -0.49 30.64
C PHE A 262 80.40 -1.55 29.98
N ILE A 263 80.21 -2.69 30.64
CA ILE A 263 79.33 -3.76 30.15
C ILE A 263 77.93 -3.46 30.67
N PHE A 264 77.02 -3.09 29.77
CA PHE A 264 75.62 -2.87 30.13
C PHE A 264 74.97 -4.19 30.54
N PRO A 265 74.30 -4.27 31.72
CA PRO A 265 73.68 -5.51 32.17
C PRO A 265 72.44 -5.82 31.33
N LEU A 266 72.53 -6.83 30.46
CA LEU A 266 71.41 -7.34 29.66
C LEU A 266 70.84 -8.59 30.32
N LYS A 267 69.52 -8.76 30.24
CA LYS A 267 68.90 -10.06 30.55
C LYS A 267 69.20 -11.05 29.44
N GLN A 268 69.15 -12.34 29.76
CA GLN A 268 69.32 -13.41 28.78
C GLN A 268 68.32 -13.21 27.62
N ASN A 269 68.83 -13.18 26.38
CA ASN A 269 68.08 -12.92 25.13
C ASN A 269 67.62 -11.46 24.87
N GLN A 270 68.10 -10.46 25.63
CA GLN A 270 67.89 -9.05 25.28
C GLN A 270 69.09 -8.51 24.51
N THR A 271 68.83 -7.76 23.43
CA THR A 271 69.85 -6.94 22.79
C THR A 271 69.99 -5.60 23.51
N ILE A 272 71.10 -4.91 23.30
CA ILE A 272 71.29 -3.55 23.86
C ILE A 272 70.18 -2.61 23.36
N SER A 273 69.75 -2.73 22.09
CA SER A 273 68.64 -1.94 21.55
C SER A 273 67.29 -2.21 22.24
N ASP A 274 67.08 -3.40 22.77
CA ASP A 274 65.83 -3.77 23.45
C ASP A 274 65.72 -3.21 24.87
N ALA A 275 66.87 -2.90 25.48
CA ALA A 275 66.97 -2.53 26.90
C ALA A 275 67.37 -1.06 27.11
N TYR A 276 68.09 -0.48 26.15
CA TYR A 276 68.66 0.85 26.27
C TYR A 276 67.86 1.93 25.50
N PRO A 277 67.53 3.08 26.11
CA PRO A 277 66.78 4.16 25.48
C PRO A 277 67.68 5.06 24.62
N ILE A 278 67.94 4.65 23.38
CA ILE A 278 68.85 5.33 22.44
C ILE A 278 68.49 6.82 22.26
N GLN A 279 67.20 7.17 22.25
CA GLN A 279 66.72 8.55 22.08
C GLN A 279 67.17 9.52 23.19
N MET A 280 67.65 9.02 24.33
CA MET A 280 68.24 9.88 25.35
C MET A 280 69.52 10.57 24.87
N HIS A 281 70.25 9.99 23.91
CA HIS A 281 71.44 10.62 23.35
C HIS A 281 71.10 11.87 22.52
N ASP A 282 69.99 11.83 21.79
CA ASP A 282 69.53 12.95 20.96
C ASP A 282 69.01 14.13 21.80
N ASN A 283 68.41 13.84 22.96
CA ASN A 283 67.72 14.84 23.78
C ASN A 283 68.45 15.26 25.06
N GLY A 284 69.38 14.45 25.56
CA GLY A 284 69.95 14.59 26.91
C GLY A 284 71.43 14.96 26.96
N GLY A 285 72.13 15.00 25.81
CA GLY A 285 73.57 15.28 25.78
C GLY A 285 74.36 14.35 26.71
N LEU A 286 74.07 13.04 26.67
CA LEU A 286 74.71 12.10 27.60
C LEU A 286 76.23 12.12 27.36
N PRO A 287 77.07 12.12 28.40
CA PRO A 287 78.53 12.23 28.25
C PRO A 287 79.20 10.94 27.74
N TRP A 288 78.41 9.96 27.32
CA TRP A 288 78.86 8.71 26.70
C TRP A 288 78.05 8.46 25.42
N ASP A 289 78.59 7.61 24.55
CA ASP A 289 77.96 7.21 23.31
C ASP A 289 77.56 5.72 23.37
N PHE A 290 76.54 5.36 22.59
CA PHE A 290 75.92 4.04 22.57
C PHE A 290 76.83 2.96 21.97
N GLY A 291 77.66 3.34 20.98
CA GLY A 291 78.55 2.42 20.26
C GLY A 291 80.03 2.67 20.47
N THR A 292 80.43 3.79 21.09
CA THR A 292 81.83 4.18 21.19
C THR A 292 82.27 4.44 22.63
N ARG A 293 83.52 4.05 22.86
CA ARG A 293 84.33 4.22 24.07
C ARG A 293 84.58 5.71 24.39
N HIS A 294 83.56 6.56 24.38
CA HIS A 294 83.73 7.99 24.64
C HIS A 294 84.24 8.21 26.07
N SER A 295 85.38 8.91 26.17
CA SER A 295 86.17 9.09 27.41
C SER A 295 86.87 7.84 27.95
N CYS A 296 86.78 6.69 27.28
CA CYS A 296 87.60 5.53 27.62
C CYS A 296 89.05 5.81 27.17
N THR A 297 89.99 5.69 28.10
CA THR A 297 91.42 5.91 27.80
C THR A 297 92.05 4.77 27.01
N GLY A 298 91.26 3.77 26.59
CA GLY A 298 91.70 2.56 25.90
C GLY A 298 92.58 1.64 26.74
N THR A 299 93.10 2.12 27.87
CA THR A 299 94.12 1.47 28.70
C THR A 299 93.60 1.26 30.12
N ARG A 300 93.72 0.03 30.64
CA ARG A 300 93.35 -0.31 32.02
C ARG A 300 94.55 -0.18 32.97
N ARG A 301 94.28 0.18 34.23
CA ARG A 301 95.30 0.09 35.30
C ARG A 301 95.57 -1.40 35.61
N PRO A 302 96.80 -1.78 36.00
CA PRO A 302 97.09 -3.14 36.45
C PRO A 302 96.13 -3.56 37.57
N GLY A 303 95.46 -4.72 37.42
CA GLY A 303 94.49 -5.23 38.40
C GLY A 303 93.02 -4.82 38.19
N HIS A 304 92.71 -3.90 37.27
CA HIS A 304 91.32 -3.52 36.96
C HIS A 304 90.91 -3.99 35.56
N LYS A 305 89.65 -4.41 35.39
CA LYS A 305 89.08 -4.77 34.08
C LYS A 305 88.81 -3.54 33.19
N ASN A 306 88.50 -2.40 33.81
CA ASN A 306 88.06 -1.17 33.14
C ASN A 306 88.96 0.02 33.46
N CYS A 307 89.03 1.02 32.57
CA CYS A 307 89.67 2.31 32.86
C CYS A 307 88.82 3.13 33.86
N GLY A 308 89.44 4.12 34.52
CA GLY A 308 88.77 4.96 35.53
C GLY A 308 87.44 5.58 35.05
N PRO A 309 87.38 6.19 33.85
CA PRO A 309 86.14 6.70 33.28
C PRO A 309 85.04 5.64 33.11
N CYS A 310 85.36 4.46 32.57
CA CYS A 310 84.40 3.36 32.40
C CYS A 310 83.92 2.77 33.74
N ALA A 311 84.78 2.75 34.77
CA ALA A 311 84.39 2.34 36.12
C ALA A 311 83.47 3.37 36.79
N ASN A 312 83.75 4.67 36.59
CA ASN A 312 82.93 5.76 37.12
C ASN A 312 81.59 5.91 36.40
N LEU A 313 81.50 5.48 35.13
CA LEU A 313 80.27 5.53 34.36
C LEU A 313 79.12 4.77 35.03
N GLY A 314 79.41 3.61 35.64
CA GLY A 314 78.44 2.84 36.43
C GLY A 314 77.89 3.58 37.66
N ASN A 315 78.59 4.62 38.14
CA ASN A 315 78.14 5.45 39.24
C ASN A 315 77.26 6.64 38.81
N HIS A 316 77.16 6.92 37.50
CA HIS A 316 76.37 8.03 36.99
C HIS A 316 74.86 7.82 37.21
N ASN A 317 74.19 8.77 37.89
CA ASN A 317 72.78 8.64 38.29
C ASN A 317 71.83 8.34 37.12
N MET A 318 72.09 8.96 35.97
CA MET A 318 71.27 8.76 34.78
C MET A 318 71.45 7.36 34.18
N LEU A 319 72.66 6.79 34.19
CA LEU A 319 72.89 5.43 33.74
C LEU A 319 72.31 4.42 34.73
N LYS A 320 72.41 4.67 36.05
CA LYS A 320 71.69 3.88 37.06
C LYS A 320 70.18 3.88 36.81
N GLY A 321 69.60 5.03 36.47
CA GLY A 321 68.18 5.12 36.10
C GLY A 321 67.83 4.31 34.84
N ILE A 322 68.72 4.28 33.83
CA ILE A 322 68.55 3.45 32.64
C ILE A 322 68.65 1.96 32.99
N ILE A 323 69.65 1.58 33.78
CA ILE A 323 69.86 0.19 34.23
C ILE A 323 68.64 -0.30 35.03
N ASN A 324 68.19 0.47 36.02
CA ASN A 324 67.02 0.12 36.82
C ASN A 324 65.77 -0.06 35.95
N ARG A 325 65.54 0.82 34.96
CA ARG A 325 64.41 0.67 34.04
C ARG A 325 64.54 -0.55 33.11
N SER A 326 65.77 -0.90 32.72
CA SER A 326 66.04 -2.11 31.93
C SER A 326 65.83 -3.38 32.76
N THR A 327 66.20 -3.37 34.04
CA THR A 327 66.07 -4.53 34.93
C THR A 327 64.65 -4.70 35.46
N ASP A 328 64.01 -3.60 35.87
CA ASP A 328 62.76 -3.64 36.63
C ASP A 328 61.54 -3.40 35.73
N GLY A 329 61.78 -2.99 34.48
CA GLY A 329 60.76 -2.60 33.52
C GLY A 329 60.52 -1.09 33.51
N VAL A 330 59.95 -0.61 32.41
CA VAL A 330 59.58 0.80 32.26
C VAL A 330 58.09 0.96 32.54
N HIS A 331 57.73 1.94 33.37
CA HIS A 331 56.34 2.25 33.64
C HIS A 331 55.63 2.77 32.37
N GLU A 332 54.35 2.45 32.20
CA GLU A 332 53.55 2.75 31.00
C GLU A 332 53.49 4.26 30.67
N ASN A 333 53.43 5.09 31.72
CA ASN A 333 53.42 6.55 31.61
C ASN A 333 54.80 7.21 31.51
N THR A 334 55.89 6.44 31.40
CA THR A 334 57.22 7.01 31.25
C THR A 334 57.34 7.71 29.89
N ASN A 335 57.89 8.93 29.87
CA ASN A 335 58.11 9.68 28.64
C ASN A 335 58.89 8.84 27.60
N LEU A 336 58.46 8.90 26.33
CA LEU A 336 58.96 8.08 25.22
C LEU A 336 60.48 8.13 25.05
N VAL A 337 61.10 9.27 25.40
CA VAL A 337 62.56 9.45 25.35
C VAL A 337 63.31 8.45 26.26
N TYR A 338 62.68 7.98 27.34
CA TYR A 338 63.27 7.01 28.26
C TYR A 338 62.83 5.55 27.99
N GLN A 339 62.02 5.32 26.95
CA GLN A 339 61.58 3.97 26.56
C GLN A 339 62.63 3.33 25.65
N PRO A 340 63.01 2.06 25.88
CA PRO A 340 63.88 1.35 24.95
C PRO A 340 63.13 0.98 23.66
N MET A 341 63.87 0.61 22.61
CA MET A 341 63.28 0.37 21.27
C MET A 341 62.19 -0.71 21.30
N ALA A 342 62.42 -1.81 22.04
CA ALA A 342 61.43 -2.88 22.19
C ALA A 342 60.12 -2.39 22.81
N ALA A 343 60.18 -1.51 23.81
CA ALA A 343 59.01 -0.92 24.43
C ALA A 343 58.27 0.04 23.47
N LEU A 344 59.00 0.83 22.70
CA LEU A 344 58.41 1.70 21.65
C LEU A 344 57.71 0.88 20.55
N ILE A 345 58.29 -0.25 20.13
CA ILE A 345 57.64 -1.19 19.20
C ILE A 345 56.35 -1.75 19.82
N GLY A 346 56.39 -2.15 21.10
CA GLY A 346 55.21 -2.62 21.84
C GLY A 346 54.10 -1.58 21.89
N ILE A 347 54.43 -0.33 22.26
CA ILE A 347 53.49 0.79 22.27
C ILE A 347 52.90 1.02 20.87
N THR A 348 53.73 0.98 19.82
CA THR A 348 53.28 1.18 18.43
C THR A 348 52.33 0.07 17.97
N ARG A 349 52.62 -1.19 18.32
CA ARG A 349 51.73 -2.33 18.05
C ARG A 349 50.40 -2.19 18.79
N ASN A 350 50.43 -1.86 20.09
CA ASN A 350 49.23 -1.66 20.88
C ASN A 350 48.37 -0.51 20.33
N LYS A 351 48.99 0.62 19.99
CA LYS A 351 48.30 1.73 19.31
C LYS A 351 47.72 1.30 17.97
N SER A 352 48.42 0.48 17.19
CA SER A 352 47.90 -0.04 15.92
C SER A 352 46.66 -0.91 16.11
N VAL A 353 46.64 -1.78 17.13
CA VAL A 353 45.46 -2.59 17.49
C VAL A 353 44.29 -1.69 17.91
N VAL A 354 44.54 -0.66 18.74
CA VAL A 354 43.51 0.31 19.14
C VAL A 354 42.98 1.11 17.93
N ILE A 355 43.86 1.55 17.04
CA ILE A 355 43.47 2.26 15.82
C ILE A 355 42.61 1.34 14.94
N GLN A 356 42.99 0.08 14.77
CA GLN A 356 42.20 -0.88 14.00
C GLN A 356 40.83 -1.14 14.62
N SER A 357 40.74 -1.30 15.94
CA SER A 357 39.45 -1.49 16.63
C SER A 357 38.55 -0.27 16.50
N LEU A 358 39.09 0.94 16.62
CA LEU A 358 38.38 2.20 16.40
C LEU A 358 37.92 2.34 14.94
N ARG A 359 38.76 2.00 13.97
CA ARG A 359 38.39 2.00 12.53
C ARG A 359 37.24 1.05 12.24
N LEU A 360 37.28 -0.17 12.81
CA LEU A 360 36.19 -1.14 12.67
C LEU A 360 34.90 -0.64 13.35
N GLY A 361 35.02 -0.02 14.53
CA GLY A 361 33.90 0.62 15.22
C GLY A 361 33.26 1.74 14.39
N LEU A 362 34.07 2.62 13.81
CA LEU A 362 33.63 3.70 12.93
C LEU A 362 32.88 3.12 11.72
N LEU A 363 33.44 2.13 11.05
CA LEU A 363 32.85 1.52 9.86
C LEU A 363 31.50 0.83 10.16
N ASN A 364 31.40 0.15 11.30
CA ASN A 364 30.15 -0.45 11.76
C ASN A 364 29.09 0.62 12.08
N ASN A 365 29.49 1.74 12.71
CA ASN A 365 28.59 2.86 12.97
C ASN A 365 28.13 3.53 11.67
N SER A 366 29.01 3.74 10.70
CA SER A 366 28.65 4.25 9.37
C SER A 366 27.64 3.34 8.66
N ARG A 367 27.85 2.01 8.70
CA ARG A 367 26.88 1.04 8.14
C ARG A 367 25.51 1.11 8.84
N LYS A 368 25.49 1.27 10.17
CA LYS A 368 24.24 1.47 10.94
C LYS A 368 23.55 2.77 10.55
N LEU A 369 24.28 3.88 10.45
CA LEU A 369 23.74 5.18 10.03
C LEU A 369 23.19 5.15 8.61
N LEU A 370 23.88 4.50 7.67
CA LEU A 370 23.38 4.32 6.30
C LEU A 370 22.07 3.50 6.28
N THR A 371 21.98 2.46 7.10
CA THR A 371 20.76 1.65 7.20
C THR A 371 19.59 2.45 7.78
N LEU A 372 19.84 3.24 8.83
CA LEU A 372 18.84 4.13 9.43
C LEU A 372 18.42 5.24 8.46
N SER A 373 19.36 5.84 7.74
CA SER A 373 19.08 6.86 6.72
C SER A 373 18.19 6.30 5.60
N LYS A 374 18.47 5.07 5.14
CA LYS A 374 17.63 4.39 4.15
C LYS A 374 16.22 4.12 4.68
N SER A 375 16.11 3.66 5.93
CA SER A 375 14.80 3.45 6.60
C SER A 375 14.01 4.76 6.74
N LEU A 376 14.69 5.86 7.11
CA LEU A 376 14.10 7.19 7.20
C LEU A 376 13.62 7.69 5.84
N SER A 377 14.39 7.47 4.78
CA SER A 377 14.00 7.80 3.40
C SER A 377 12.74 7.04 2.97
N ASP A 378 12.67 5.74 3.28
CA ASP A 378 11.49 4.91 3.00
C ASP A 378 10.26 5.43 3.78
N HIS A 379 10.42 5.89 5.02
CA HIS A 379 9.33 6.53 5.80
C HIS A 379 8.88 7.85 5.16
N LYS A 380 9.82 8.72 4.79
CA LYS A 380 9.50 9.99 4.12
C LYS A 380 8.72 9.75 2.82
N ARG A 381 9.15 8.77 2.02
CA ARG A 381 8.45 8.38 0.78
C ARG A 381 7.03 7.89 1.05
N LEU A 382 6.82 7.07 2.07
CA LEU A 382 5.48 6.65 2.46
C LEU A 382 4.63 7.85 2.89
N VAL A 383 5.15 8.76 3.73
CA VAL A 383 4.40 9.94 4.20
C VAL A 383 4.03 10.86 3.03
N VAL A 384 4.97 11.13 2.11
CA VAL A 384 4.72 11.93 0.91
C VAL A 384 3.66 11.26 0.02
N ALA A 385 3.75 9.94 -0.18
CA ALA A 385 2.75 9.21 -0.95
C ALA A 385 1.37 9.28 -0.27
N ILE A 386 1.29 9.10 1.05
CA ILE A 386 0.03 9.28 1.79
C ILE A 386 -0.54 10.70 1.58
N GLY A 387 0.32 11.72 1.62
CA GLY A 387 -0.04 13.12 1.40
C GLY A 387 -0.55 13.43 -0.01
N SER A 388 -0.23 12.62 -1.02
CA SER A 388 -0.72 12.81 -2.39
C SER A 388 -2.23 12.61 -2.54
N GLY A 389 -2.85 11.79 -1.66
CA GLY A 389 -4.26 11.45 -1.75
C GLY A 389 -4.63 10.47 -2.87
N ASP A 390 -3.65 9.87 -3.58
CA ASP A 390 -3.89 8.97 -4.73
C ASP A 390 -4.66 7.69 -4.34
N VAL A 391 -4.50 7.22 -3.10
CA VAL A 391 -5.15 6.01 -2.59
C VAL A 391 -6.36 6.39 -1.75
N LYS A 392 -7.54 5.92 -2.16
CA LYS A 392 -8.73 5.95 -1.29
C LYS A 392 -8.53 4.97 -0.13
N ARG A 393 -8.93 5.39 1.09
CA ARG A 393 -8.87 4.56 2.31
C ARG A 393 -7.46 4.13 2.71
N VAL A 394 -6.53 5.08 2.68
CA VAL A 394 -5.13 4.90 3.11
C VAL A 394 -5.02 4.25 4.49
N ASP A 395 -5.87 4.71 5.42
CA ASP A 395 -5.97 4.19 6.78
C ASP A 395 -6.12 2.66 6.82
N ARG A 396 -6.95 2.10 5.93
CA ARG A 396 -7.18 0.66 5.84
C ARG A 396 -6.02 -0.09 5.22
N VAL A 397 -5.42 0.47 4.17
CA VAL A 397 -4.21 -0.12 3.55
C VAL A 397 -3.11 -0.25 4.60
N ILE A 398 -2.90 0.80 5.39
CA ILE A 398 -1.92 0.84 6.47
C ILE A 398 -2.30 -0.15 7.59
N ALA A 399 -3.54 -0.15 8.05
CA ALA A 399 -4.00 -1.06 9.11
C ALA A 399 -3.83 -2.54 8.73
N VAL A 400 -4.15 -2.91 7.48
CA VAL A 400 -3.92 -4.28 6.97
C VAL A 400 -2.43 -4.60 6.94
N CYS A 401 -1.58 -3.67 6.51
CA CYS A 401 -0.14 -3.88 6.52
C CYS A 401 0.43 -4.06 7.94
N ILE A 402 -0.08 -3.30 8.91
CA ILE A 402 0.29 -3.43 10.34
C ILE A 402 -0.16 -4.80 10.87
N LYS A 403 -1.41 -5.22 10.60
CA LYS A 403 -1.91 -6.53 11.00
C LYS A 403 -1.08 -7.68 10.41
N GLN A 404 -0.57 -7.50 9.19
CA GLN A 404 0.34 -8.43 8.52
C GLN A 404 1.81 -8.27 8.94
N LYS A 405 2.12 -7.38 9.90
CA LYS A 405 3.49 -7.07 10.36
C LYS A 405 4.44 -6.70 9.22
N ARG A 406 3.95 -6.02 8.18
CA ARG A 406 4.78 -5.57 7.05
C ARG A 406 5.66 -4.40 7.50
N GLY A 407 6.95 -4.48 7.21
CA GLY A 407 7.87 -3.34 7.37
C GLY A 407 7.55 -2.21 6.39
N ILE A 408 8.12 -1.02 6.60
CA ILE A 408 7.81 0.21 5.87
C ILE A 408 7.82 0.07 4.34
N ARG A 409 8.79 -0.66 3.78
CA ARG A 409 8.84 -0.93 2.33
C ARG A 409 7.68 -1.77 1.84
N GLY A 410 7.28 -2.78 2.62
CA GLY A 410 6.12 -3.60 2.31
C GLY A 410 4.82 -2.81 2.40
N MET A 411 4.73 -1.87 3.36
CA MET A 411 3.60 -0.94 3.44
C MET A 411 3.55 -0.04 2.20
N PHE A 412 4.70 0.52 1.81
CA PHE A 412 4.82 1.39 0.64
C PHE A 412 4.50 0.67 -0.68
N ASP A 413 4.99 -0.56 -0.88
CA ASP A 413 4.65 -1.35 -2.06
C ASP A 413 3.15 -1.69 -2.11
N THR A 414 2.55 -2.02 -0.97
CA THR A 414 1.10 -2.26 -0.88
C THR A 414 0.29 -0.99 -1.19
N TYR A 415 0.76 0.16 -0.71
CA TYR A 415 0.19 1.47 -1.04
C TYR A 415 0.26 1.75 -2.54
N LEU A 416 1.42 1.56 -3.18
CA LEU A 416 1.57 1.77 -4.62
C LEU A 416 0.70 0.82 -5.45
N ARG A 417 0.53 -0.44 -5.03
CA ARG A 417 -0.41 -1.37 -5.67
C ARG A 417 -1.85 -0.90 -5.51
N ALA A 418 -2.21 -0.36 -4.35
CA ALA A 418 -3.54 0.22 -4.12
C ALA A 418 -3.78 1.46 -5.01
N ALA A 419 -2.77 2.33 -5.15
CA ALA A 419 -2.82 3.53 -6.00
C ALA A 419 -3.06 3.17 -7.46
N LYS A 420 -2.40 2.11 -7.93
CA LYS A 420 -2.59 1.55 -9.28
C LYS A 420 -3.89 0.75 -9.45
N GLY A 421 -4.73 0.64 -8.41
CA GLY A 421 -5.95 -0.16 -8.43
C GLY A 421 -5.74 -1.68 -8.49
N LEU A 422 -4.49 -2.14 -8.35
CA LEU A 422 -4.11 -3.57 -8.35
C LEU A 422 -4.43 -4.25 -7.02
N TRP A 423 -4.75 -3.48 -5.99
CA TRP A 423 -5.11 -4.00 -4.68
C TRP A 423 -6.31 -3.25 -4.11
N LYS A 424 -7.28 -3.98 -3.58
CA LYS A 424 -8.47 -3.46 -2.90
C LYS A 424 -8.58 -4.09 -1.53
N THR A 425 -8.74 -3.26 -0.49
CA THR A 425 -9.06 -3.73 0.86
C THR A 425 -10.44 -4.39 0.87
N ALA A 426 -10.57 -5.52 1.55
CA ALA A 426 -11.89 -6.03 1.92
C ALA A 426 -12.58 -5.02 2.86
N ASN A 427 -13.89 -4.84 2.70
CA ASN A 427 -14.68 -4.01 3.62
C ASN A 427 -14.85 -4.71 4.97
N THR A 428 -14.98 -3.92 6.04
CA THR A 428 -15.28 -4.44 7.36
C THR A 428 -16.77 -4.79 7.48
N GLU A 429 -17.12 -5.61 8.46
CA GLU A 429 -18.51 -5.95 8.78
C GLU A 429 -19.31 -4.69 9.13
N GLU A 430 -18.74 -3.76 9.90
CA GLU A 430 -19.38 -2.47 10.22
C GLU A 430 -19.69 -1.64 8.97
N GLU A 431 -18.78 -1.60 7.99
CA GLU A 431 -19.00 -0.88 6.73
C GLU A 431 -20.04 -1.57 5.85
N ASP A 432 -20.08 -2.91 5.86
CA ASP A 432 -21.13 -3.68 5.20
C ASP A 432 -22.50 -3.39 5.85
N MET A 433 -22.57 -3.38 7.18
CA MET A 433 -23.79 -3.08 7.94
C MET A 433 -24.25 -1.64 7.72
N PHE A 434 -23.32 -0.68 7.73
CA PHE A 434 -23.64 0.72 7.43
C PHE A 434 -24.09 0.91 5.99
N GLY A 435 -23.43 0.26 5.03
CA GLY A 435 -23.84 0.26 3.62
C GLY A 435 -25.22 -0.38 3.42
N LEU A 436 -25.50 -1.49 4.12
CA LEU A 436 -26.81 -2.15 4.11
C LEU A 436 -27.90 -1.24 4.70
N ALA A 437 -27.62 -0.57 5.82
CA ALA A 437 -28.55 0.39 6.42
C ALA A 437 -28.87 1.53 5.44
N MET A 438 -27.84 2.10 4.77
CA MET A 438 -28.04 3.11 3.73
C MET A 438 -28.87 2.58 2.57
N LEU A 439 -28.62 1.35 2.12
CA LEU A 439 -29.40 0.73 1.04
C LEU A 439 -30.87 0.53 1.40
N LYS A 440 -31.15 0.16 2.66
CA LYS A 440 -32.52 -0.11 3.12
C LYS A 440 -33.30 1.16 3.45
N LEU A 441 -32.66 2.14 4.08
CA LEU A 441 -33.33 3.35 4.58
C LEU A 441 -33.31 4.49 3.56
N ALA A 442 -32.18 4.68 2.86
CA ALA A 442 -31.97 5.83 1.98
C ALA A 442 -32.00 5.46 0.48
N GLY A 443 -32.03 4.15 0.17
CA GLY A 443 -32.17 3.63 -1.18
C GLY A 443 -30.88 3.66 -2.01
N VAL A 444 -30.97 3.10 -3.22
CA VAL A 444 -29.82 2.80 -4.10
C VAL A 444 -28.96 4.02 -4.41
N ARG A 445 -29.57 5.19 -4.64
CA ARG A 445 -28.84 6.41 -5.00
C ARG A 445 -27.95 6.90 -3.86
N VAL A 446 -28.47 6.92 -2.64
CA VAL A 446 -27.71 7.36 -1.47
C VAL A 446 -26.61 6.36 -1.14
N THR A 447 -26.85 5.07 -1.30
CA THR A 447 -25.81 4.05 -1.16
C THR A 447 -24.68 4.21 -2.18
N GLU A 448 -24.99 4.53 -3.44
CA GLU A 448 -23.98 4.82 -4.46
C GLU A 448 -23.16 6.07 -4.13
N ILE A 449 -23.80 7.11 -3.61
CA ILE A 449 -23.10 8.32 -3.11
C ILE A 449 -22.17 7.91 -1.96
N ALA A 450 -22.66 7.14 -0.99
CA ALA A 450 -21.88 6.69 0.16
C ALA A 450 -20.73 5.75 -0.25
N HIS A 451 -20.93 4.88 -1.24
CA HIS A 451 -19.87 4.07 -1.84
C HIS A 451 -18.75 4.95 -2.41
N ARG A 452 -19.10 6.02 -3.13
CA ARG A 452 -18.11 6.91 -3.78
C ARG A 452 -17.42 7.84 -2.80
N ALA A 453 -18.17 8.39 -1.84
CA ALA A 453 -17.70 9.39 -0.89
C ALA A 453 -16.96 8.78 0.30
N LEU A 454 -17.51 7.69 0.87
CA LEU A 454 -17.01 7.05 2.08
C LEU A 454 -16.27 5.73 1.81
N GLY A 455 -16.26 5.27 0.56
CA GLY A 455 -15.59 4.02 0.20
C GLY A 455 -16.27 2.75 0.74
N LEU A 456 -17.57 2.84 1.06
CA LEU A 456 -18.41 1.70 1.47
C LEU A 456 -18.53 0.65 0.36
N PRO A 457 -19.05 -0.56 0.61
CA PRO A 457 -19.31 -1.52 -0.45
C PRO A 457 -20.36 -1.01 -1.45
N GLY A 458 -20.17 -1.33 -2.74
CA GLY A 458 -21.15 -1.01 -3.78
C GLY A 458 -22.45 -1.80 -3.64
N VAL A 459 -23.52 -1.36 -4.29
CA VAL A 459 -24.88 -1.91 -4.11
C VAL A 459 -24.95 -3.40 -4.44
N THR A 460 -24.27 -3.86 -5.49
CA THR A 460 -24.21 -5.29 -5.84
C THR A 460 -23.54 -6.10 -4.74
N THR A 461 -22.43 -5.60 -4.19
CA THR A 461 -21.73 -6.25 -3.07
C THR A 461 -22.63 -6.31 -1.84
N LEU A 462 -23.30 -5.22 -1.49
CA LEU A 462 -24.23 -5.18 -0.37
C LEU A 462 -25.41 -6.14 -0.57
N ARG A 463 -25.96 -6.24 -1.78
CA ARG A 463 -27.03 -7.20 -2.09
C ARG A 463 -26.56 -8.65 -1.92
N ASN A 464 -25.33 -8.96 -2.35
CA ASN A 464 -24.74 -10.28 -2.19
C ASN A 464 -24.37 -10.59 -0.72
N ARG A 465 -24.05 -9.57 0.06
CA ARG A 465 -23.75 -9.65 1.51
C ARG A 465 -24.98 -9.45 2.38
N MET A 466 -26.16 -9.32 1.81
CA MET A 466 -27.38 -9.07 2.57
C MET A 466 -27.67 -10.30 3.43
N ILE A 467 -27.57 -10.12 4.74
CA ILE A 467 -27.75 -11.20 5.72
C ILE A 467 -29.18 -11.72 5.69
N THR A 468 -30.16 -10.86 5.38
CA THR A 468 -31.57 -11.23 5.29
C THR A 468 -31.80 -12.07 4.04
N PRO A 469 -32.15 -13.36 4.18
CA PRO A 469 -32.50 -14.20 3.05
C PRO A 469 -33.76 -13.63 2.36
N PRO A 470 -33.88 -13.71 1.03
CA PRO A 470 -35.09 -13.25 0.36
C PRO A 470 -36.23 -14.24 0.59
N LEU A 471 -37.43 -13.70 0.80
CA LEU A 471 -38.68 -14.46 0.94
C LEU A 471 -39.00 -15.19 -0.36
N THR A 472 -39.65 -16.33 -0.22
CA THR A 472 -40.14 -17.16 -1.31
C THR A 472 -41.60 -16.83 -1.56
N ALA A 473 -41.92 -16.31 -2.74
CA ALA A 473 -43.30 -16.11 -3.15
C ALA A 473 -43.90 -17.42 -3.65
N SER A 474 -45.17 -17.66 -3.35
CA SER A 474 -45.89 -18.84 -3.85
C SER A 474 -46.26 -18.62 -5.32
N PRO A 475 -45.76 -19.44 -6.26
CA PRO A 475 -46.09 -19.31 -7.67
C PRO A 475 -47.57 -19.63 -7.97
N GLY A 476 -48.21 -20.45 -7.12
CA GLY A 476 -49.63 -20.78 -7.19
C GLY A 476 -50.29 -20.79 -5.81
N ALA A 477 -51.10 -21.82 -5.54
CA ALA A 477 -51.67 -22.04 -4.21
C ALA A 477 -50.55 -22.17 -3.15
N PRO A 478 -50.60 -21.38 -2.07
CA PRO A 478 -49.59 -21.42 -1.02
C PRO A 478 -49.38 -22.82 -0.44
N LYS A 479 -48.13 -23.26 -0.38
CA LYS A 479 -47.77 -24.51 0.29
C LYS A 479 -47.25 -24.27 1.69
N VAL A 480 -47.51 -25.21 2.59
CA VAL A 480 -47.05 -25.15 3.98
C VAL A 480 -45.52 -25.06 4.03
N GLU A 481 -44.79 -25.78 3.18
CA GLU A 481 -43.32 -25.76 3.20
C GLU A 481 -42.75 -24.39 2.79
N GLU A 482 -43.40 -23.70 1.85
CA GLU A 482 -42.99 -22.37 1.39
C GLU A 482 -43.12 -21.34 2.53
N ILE A 483 -44.26 -21.38 3.24
CA ILE A 483 -44.54 -20.49 4.38
C ILE A 483 -43.59 -20.80 5.53
N GLN A 484 -43.34 -22.08 5.81
CA GLN A 484 -42.37 -22.52 6.83
C GLN A 484 -40.97 -22.00 6.56
N LYS A 485 -40.51 -22.06 5.31
CA LYS A 485 -39.21 -21.51 4.89
C LYS A 485 -39.16 -20.00 5.11
N ASN A 486 -40.24 -19.29 4.79
CA ASN A 486 -40.33 -17.85 5.05
C ASN A 486 -40.33 -17.52 6.55
N ILE A 487 -40.98 -18.35 7.38
CA ILE A 487 -40.92 -18.23 8.85
C ILE A 487 -39.46 -18.38 9.32
N GLU A 488 -38.75 -19.41 8.88
CA GLU A 488 -37.33 -19.60 9.23
C GLU A 488 -36.47 -18.40 8.83
N VAL A 489 -36.67 -17.88 7.62
CA VAL A 489 -35.97 -16.70 7.08
C VAL A 489 -36.27 -15.45 7.92
N CYS A 490 -37.52 -15.23 8.29
CA CYS A 490 -37.94 -14.05 9.05
C CYS A 490 -37.55 -14.11 10.52
N PHE A 491 -37.52 -15.29 11.12
CA PHE A 491 -37.33 -15.45 12.56
C PHE A 491 -35.92 -15.91 12.95
N GLY A 492 -35.13 -16.46 12.02
CA GLY A 492 -33.79 -17.01 12.28
C GLY A 492 -32.85 -16.03 12.99
N GLY A 493 -32.88 -14.74 12.63
CA GLY A 493 -32.04 -13.71 13.25
C GLY A 493 -32.52 -13.20 14.63
N ILE A 494 -33.68 -13.65 15.12
CA ILE A 494 -34.25 -13.21 16.41
C ILE A 494 -34.64 -14.37 17.33
N VAL A 495 -34.25 -15.61 17.00
CA VAL A 495 -34.56 -16.80 17.80
C VAL A 495 -34.06 -16.63 19.23
N ASP A 496 -32.84 -16.11 19.42
CA ASP A 496 -32.26 -15.90 20.75
C ASP A 496 -33.05 -14.89 21.57
N ALA A 497 -33.53 -13.81 20.95
CA ALA A 497 -34.36 -12.82 21.61
C ALA A 497 -35.72 -13.41 22.01
N LEU A 498 -36.30 -14.28 21.19
CA LEU A 498 -37.53 -15.00 21.51
C LEU A 498 -37.34 -16.04 22.62
N ALA A 499 -36.17 -16.68 22.67
CA ALA A 499 -35.87 -17.72 23.66
C ALA A 499 -35.87 -17.20 25.10
N THR A 500 -35.62 -15.90 25.31
CA THR A 500 -35.63 -15.27 26.64
C THR A 500 -37.03 -15.12 27.23
N LYS A 501 -38.09 -15.20 26.43
CA LYS A 501 -39.47 -14.97 26.86
C LYS A 501 -40.24 -16.29 26.97
N LYS A 502 -41.02 -16.44 28.05
CA LYS A 502 -41.76 -17.69 28.36
C LYS A 502 -42.95 -17.92 27.41
N VAL A 503 -43.72 -16.88 27.14
CA VAL A 503 -44.84 -16.89 26.18
C VAL A 503 -44.83 -15.55 25.47
N VAL A 504 -44.86 -15.57 24.14
CA VAL A 504 -44.95 -14.37 23.32
C VAL A 504 -46.18 -14.50 22.43
N HIS A 505 -47.08 -13.53 22.55
CA HIS A 505 -48.30 -13.50 21.77
C HIS A 505 -48.04 -12.91 20.38
N GLN A 506 -48.70 -13.46 19.37
CA GLN A 506 -48.61 -12.96 18.00
C GLN A 506 -49.99 -12.72 17.38
N ILE A 507 -50.02 -11.77 16.45
CA ILE A 507 -51.15 -11.44 15.60
C ILE A 507 -50.76 -11.82 14.16
N ILE A 508 -51.62 -12.55 13.46
CA ILE A 508 -51.44 -12.79 12.03
C ILE A 508 -52.23 -11.70 11.29
N MET A 509 -51.55 -10.95 10.45
CA MET A 509 -52.12 -9.83 9.69
C MET A 509 -52.18 -10.22 8.22
N PHE A 510 -53.34 -10.07 7.59
CA PHE A 510 -53.51 -10.29 6.16
C PHE A 510 -53.89 -8.99 5.47
N ASP A 511 -53.27 -8.72 4.34
CA ASP A 511 -53.56 -7.55 3.51
C ASP A 511 -53.35 -7.88 2.02
N GLU A 512 -53.87 -7.04 1.14
CA GLU A 512 -53.73 -7.15 -0.31
C GLU A 512 -52.93 -5.96 -0.85
N ILE A 513 -51.95 -6.25 -1.71
CA ILE A 513 -51.17 -5.22 -2.38
C ILE A 513 -51.47 -5.29 -3.88
N ALA A 514 -51.95 -4.20 -4.46
CA ALA A 514 -52.14 -4.10 -5.90
C ALA A 514 -50.80 -4.27 -6.63
N THR A 515 -50.77 -5.11 -7.67
CA THR A 515 -49.55 -5.40 -8.44
C THR A 515 -49.74 -5.14 -9.93
N GLU A 516 -48.61 -4.90 -10.61
CA GLU A 516 -48.61 -4.88 -12.06
C GLU A 516 -48.91 -6.28 -12.60
N LYS A 517 -49.92 -6.40 -13.46
CA LYS A 517 -50.35 -7.66 -14.10
C LYS A 517 -49.30 -8.15 -15.10
N ARG A 518 -48.21 -8.74 -14.59
CA ARG A 518 -47.06 -9.13 -15.39
C ARG A 518 -46.44 -10.43 -14.88
N ILE A 519 -46.12 -11.33 -15.81
CA ILE A 519 -45.35 -12.55 -15.53
C ILE A 519 -43.87 -12.21 -15.31
N ARG A 520 -43.27 -12.83 -14.29
CA ARG A 520 -41.85 -12.74 -13.97
C ARG A 520 -41.31 -14.16 -13.77
N TRP A 521 -40.05 -14.40 -14.12
CA TRP A 521 -39.37 -15.64 -13.74
C TRP A 521 -38.51 -15.39 -12.51
N ASP A 522 -38.64 -16.23 -11.49
CA ASP A 522 -37.76 -16.23 -10.33
C ASP A 522 -36.66 -17.29 -10.49
N PRO A 523 -35.39 -16.88 -10.70
CA PRO A 523 -34.29 -17.81 -10.89
C PRO A 523 -33.96 -18.64 -9.64
N ARG A 524 -34.43 -18.24 -8.45
CA ARG A 524 -34.13 -18.98 -7.20
C ARG A 524 -35.01 -20.21 -7.03
N THR A 525 -36.29 -20.08 -7.35
CA THR A 525 -37.25 -21.19 -7.32
C THR A 525 -37.38 -21.89 -8.66
N ASN A 526 -36.90 -21.28 -9.74
CA ASN A 526 -37.12 -21.72 -11.10
C ASN A 526 -38.61 -21.78 -11.50
N HIS A 527 -39.41 -20.85 -10.97
CA HIS A 527 -40.84 -20.77 -11.24
C HIS A 527 -41.25 -19.43 -11.86
N PHE A 528 -42.33 -19.45 -12.63
CA PHE A 528 -43.05 -18.27 -13.07
C PHE A 528 -43.91 -17.70 -11.92
N LEU A 529 -43.78 -16.40 -11.70
CA LEU A 529 -44.54 -15.60 -10.76
C LEU A 529 -45.46 -14.64 -11.51
N GLY A 530 -46.49 -14.14 -10.83
CA GLY A 530 -47.47 -13.21 -11.39
C GLY A 530 -48.71 -13.89 -11.98
N VAL A 531 -48.86 -15.21 -11.82
CA VAL A 531 -50.09 -15.95 -12.09
C VAL A 531 -50.94 -15.98 -10.82
N CYS A 532 -52.25 -15.86 -10.93
CA CYS A 532 -53.14 -15.95 -9.77
C CYS A 532 -53.20 -17.38 -9.21
N ARG A 533 -53.19 -17.55 -7.89
CA ARG A 533 -53.22 -18.86 -7.24
C ARG A 533 -54.42 -19.73 -7.60
N GLN A 534 -55.57 -19.10 -7.88
CA GLN A 534 -56.83 -19.81 -8.16
C GLN A 534 -56.75 -20.62 -9.45
N HIS A 535 -55.99 -20.14 -10.44
CA HIS A 535 -55.92 -20.76 -11.77
C HIS A 535 -54.53 -21.32 -12.09
N ALA A 536 -53.53 -21.07 -11.23
CA ALA A 536 -52.16 -21.56 -11.38
C ALA A 536 -52.06 -23.07 -11.63
N HIS A 537 -52.93 -23.89 -11.04
CA HIS A 537 -52.92 -25.34 -11.19
C HIS A 537 -53.25 -25.84 -12.61
N ARG A 538 -53.73 -24.97 -13.50
CA ARG A 538 -54.11 -25.32 -14.88
C ARG A 538 -52.93 -25.28 -15.85
N VAL A 539 -51.76 -24.82 -15.40
CA VAL A 539 -50.55 -24.69 -16.23
C VAL A 539 -49.31 -25.03 -15.42
N GLY A 540 -48.28 -25.55 -16.08
CA GLY A 540 -46.97 -25.75 -15.47
C GLY A 540 -46.32 -24.40 -15.17
N LEU A 541 -45.92 -24.17 -13.91
CA LEU A 541 -45.25 -22.94 -13.50
C LEU A 541 -43.73 -23.10 -13.34
N GLU A 542 -43.21 -24.31 -13.35
CA GLU A 542 -41.77 -24.56 -13.35
C GLU A 542 -41.20 -24.32 -14.75
N PHE A 543 -40.07 -23.61 -14.83
CA PHE A 543 -39.43 -23.31 -16.10
C PHE A 543 -38.41 -24.40 -16.48
N ASN A 544 -38.78 -25.31 -17.38
CA ASN A 544 -37.87 -26.32 -17.92
C ASN A 544 -37.37 -25.96 -19.32
N GLY A 545 -38.11 -25.12 -20.04
CA GLY A 545 -37.68 -24.56 -21.32
C GLY A 545 -38.70 -23.61 -21.96
N GLU A 546 -38.44 -23.22 -23.20
CA GLU A 546 -39.25 -22.26 -23.95
C GLU A 546 -40.71 -22.74 -24.15
N ARG A 547 -40.94 -24.05 -24.27
CA ARG A 547 -42.28 -24.62 -24.40
C ARG A 547 -43.19 -24.34 -23.20
N ASP A 548 -42.63 -24.29 -21.99
CA ASP A 548 -43.41 -23.99 -20.79
C ASP A 548 -43.84 -22.51 -20.78
N LEU A 549 -42.96 -21.64 -21.29
CA LEU A 549 -43.24 -20.21 -21.47
C LEU A 549 -44.37 -20.01 -22.49
N ASP A 550 -44.27 -20.68 -23.65
CA ASP A 550 -45.29 -20.64 -24.69
C ASP A 550 -46.63 -21.18 -24.17
N ALA A 551 -46.62 -22.31 -23.46
CA ALA A 551 -47.81 -22.89 -22.86
C ALA A 551 -48.48 -21.94 -21.84
N LEU A 552 -47.67 -21.22 -21.05
CA LEU A 552 -48.16 -20.20 -20.12
C LEU A 552 -48.80 -19.01 -20.84
N PHE A 553 -48.16 -18.47 -21.87
CA PHE A 553 -48.73 -17.36 -22.65
C PHE A 553 -49.97 -17.78 -23.43
N ASP A 554 -49.99 -18.99 -23.98
CA ASP A 554 -51.18 -19.58 -24.60
C ASP A 554 -52.31 -19.70 -23.59
N ALA A 555 -52.05 -20.15 -22.36
CA ALA A 555 -53.05 -20.25 -21.31
C ALA A 555 -53.60 -18.87 -20.89
N LEU A 556 -52.75 -17.83 -20.90
CA LEU A 556 -53.16 -16.45 -20.64
C LEU A 556 -53.98 -15.86 -21.80
N ALA A 557 -53.67 -16.23 -23.05
CA ALA A 557 -54.32 -15.71 -24.25
C ALA A 557 -55.62 -16.45 -24.61
N LYS A 558 -55.69 -17.76 -24.36
CA LYS A 558 -56.85 -18.60 -24.66
C LYS A 558 -58.04 -18.21 -23.81
N LYS A 559 -59.06 -17.66 -24.46
CA LYS A 559 -60.36 -17.37 -23.87
C LYS A 559 -61.25 -18.60 -24.01
N THR A 560 -61.35 -19.40 -22.96
CA THR A 560 -62.29 -20.52 -22.87
C THR A 560 -63.63 -20.00 -22.37
N GLY A 561 -64.59 -19.81 -23.26
CA GLY A 561 -65.98 -19.50 -22.88
C GLY A 561 -66.89 -20.66 -23.23
N ILE A 562 -67.44 -21.33 -22.21
CA ILE A 562 -68.52 -22.32 -22.38
C ILE A 562 -69.90 -21.60 -22.35
N ASP A 563 -69.98 -20.41 -21.74
CA ASP A 563 -71.23 -19.66 -21.53
C ASP A 563 -71.24 -18.26 -22.17
N GLY A 564 -70.46 -18.04 -23.24
CA GLY A 564 -70.31 -16.72 -23.87
C GLY A 564 -69.51 -15.69 -23.06
N LYS A 565 -69.15 -15.99 -21.80
CA LYS A 565 -68.12 -15.25 -21.06
C LYS A 565 -66.74 -15.70 -21.50
N GLN A 566 -66.06 -14.84 -22.24
CA GLN A 566 -64.67 -14.98 -22.63
C GLN A 566 -63.76 -14.92 -21.39
N ASP A 567 -63.42 -16.08 -20.83
CA ASP A 567 -62.54 -16.16 -19.66
C ASP A 567 -61.22 -16.86 -19.98
N SER A 568 -60.09 -16.29 -19.55
CA SER A 568 -58.78 -16.89 -19.80
C SER A 568 -58.57 -18.15 -18.95
N LEU A 569 -57.87 -19.16 -19.50
CA LEU A 569 -57.60 -20.41 -18.77
C LEU A 569 -56.88 -20.14 -17.44
N VAL A 570 -55.92 -19.21 -17.47
CA VAL A 570 -55.23 -18.66 -16.29
C VAL A 570 -55.25 -17.13 -16.32
N HIS A 571 -55.15 -16.51 -15.16
CA HIS A 571 -55.16 -15.04 -15.04
C HIS A 571 -53.84 -14.53 -14.46
N ASN A 572 -53.44 -13.33 -14.89
CA ASN A 572 -52.44 -12.56 -14.16
C ASN A 572 -52.97 -12.23 -12.76
N ALA A 573 -52.09 -12.32 -11.76
CA ALA A 573 -52.36 -11.75 -10.44
C ALA A 573 -52.52 -10.23 -10.59
N GLY A 574 -53.69 -9.72 -10.19
CA GLY A 574 -53.92 -8.28 -10.10
C GLY A 574 -53.46 -7.73 -8.76
N GLU A 575 -53.51 -8.58 -7.74
CA GLU A 575 -53.15 -8.26 -6.38
C GLU A 575 -52.36 -9.41 -5.77
N VAL A 576 -51.65 -9.11 -4.69
CA VAL A 576 -50.89 -10.09 -3.92
C VAL A 576 -51.37 -10.05 -2.49
N THR A 577 -51.91 -11.18 -2.04
CA THR A 577 -52.21 -11.41 -0.64
C THR A 577 -50.89 -11.59 0.11
N VAL A 578 -50.67 -10.78 1.14
CA VAL A 578 -49.53 -10.88 2.05
C VAL A 578 -50.04 -11.25 3.44
N ALA A 579 -49.45 -12.29 4.04
CA ALA A 579 -49.64 -12.58 5.46
C ALA A 579 -48.36 -12.24 6.22
N ALA A 580 -48.49 -11.51 7.32
CA ALA A 580 -47.39 -11.15 8.19
C ALA A 580 -47.69 -11.50 9.64
N VAL A 581 -46.65 -11.84 10.39
CA VAL A 581 -46.73 -12.08 11.83
C VAL A 581 -46.27 -10.82 12.57
N GLY A 582 -47.15 -10.26 13.39
CA GLY A 582 -46.84 -9.18 14.32
C GLY A 582 -46.66 -9.74 15.73
N ILE A 583 -45.49 -9.51 16.33
CA ILE A 583 -45.20 -9.98 17.69
C ILE A 583 -45.62 -8.90 18.69
N MET A 584 -46.44 -9.26 19.67
CA MET A 584 -46.80 -8.37 20.77
C MET A 584 -45.70 -8.39 21.82
N SER A 585 -44.78 -7.43 21.73
CA SER A 585 -43.62 -7.31 22.62
C SER A 585 -43.21 -5.85 22.76
N GLU A 586 -42.80 -5.46 23.96
CA GLU A 586 -42.19 -4.14 24.22
C GLU A 586 -40.79 -4.00 23.61
N ASP A 587 -40.10 -5.12 23.37
CA ASP A 587 -38.80 -5.12 22.67
C ASP A 587 -39.02 -4.69 21.20
N THR A 588 -38.49 -3.53 20.85
CA THR A 588 -38.60 -2.92 19.51
C THR A 588 -37.97 -3.78 18.42
N ARG A 589 -37.03 -4.67 18.74
CA ARG A 589 -36.46 -5.63 17.79
C ARG A 589 -37.45 -6.73 17.41
N LEU A 590 -38.36 -7.05 18.33
CA LEU A 590 -39.41 -8.06 18.14
C LEU A 590 -40.69 -7.46 17.56
N TYR A 591 -41.01 -6.21 17.91
CA TYR A 591 -42.19 -5.47 17.44
C TYR A 591 -42.08 -5.01 15.96
N SER A 592 -41.89 -5.96 15.05
CA SER A 592 -41.90 -5.71 13.60
C SER A 592 -42.83 -6.71 12.93
N ALA A 593 -43.56 -6.25 11.91
CA ALA A 593 -44.36 -7.13 11.06
C ALA A 593 -43.41 -7.98 10.20
N ARG A 594 -43.56 -9.30 10.27
CA ARG A 594 -42.71 -10.27 9.56
C ARG A 594 -43.52 -10.99 8.49
N PRO A 595 -43.39 -10.60 7.20
CA PRO A 595 -44.14 -11.25 6.12
C PRO A 595 -43.69 -12.71 5.95
N ILE A 596 -44.66 -13.62 6.02
CA ILE A 596 -44.44 -15.08 5.93
C ILE A 596 -45.10 -15.69 4.68
N LEU A 597 -46.05 -14.98 4.07
CA LEU A 597 -46.73 -15.40 2.85
C LEU A 597 -46.76 -14.26 1.84
N ILE A 598 -46.54 -14.61 0.58
CA ILE A 598 -46.72 -13.74 -0.59
C ILE A 598 -47.37 -14.60 -1.68
N SER A 599 -48.63 -14.34 -2.03
CA SER A 599 -49.35 -15.13 -3.03
C SER A 599 -50.26 -14.27 -3.89
N GLY A 600 -50.13 -14.39 -5.22
CA GLY A 600 -50.92 -13.62 -6.18
C GLY A 600 -52.37 -14.09 -6.26
N ASP A 601 -53.30 -13.15 -6.46
CA ASP A 601 -54.72 -13.43 -6.65
C ASP A 601 -55.36 -12.60 -7.77
N CYS A 602 -56.53 -13.08 -8.21
CA CYS A 602 -57.37 -12.41 -9.20
C CYS A 602 -58.75 -12.03 -8.64
N LYS A 603 -58.93 -12.00 -7.30
CA LYS A 603 -60.20 -11.75 -6.61
C LYS A 603 -61.41 -12.66 -6.93
N ARG A 604 -61.18 -13.79 -7.59
CA ARG A 604 -62.25 -14.74 -7.96
C ARG A 604 -62.41 -15.93 -7.03
N GLU A 605 -61.52 -16.04 -6.04
CA GLU A 605 -61.60 -17.11 -5.04
C GLU A 605 -62.80 -16.89 -4.14
N SER A 606 -63.55 -17.95 -3.84
CA SER A 606 -64.61 -17.91 -2.85
C SER A 606 -64.06 -17.86 -1.41
N ALA A 607 -64.89 -17.46 -0.46
CA ALA A 607 -64.52 -17.48 0.97
C ALA A 607 -64.00 -18.87 1.44
N PRO A 608 -64.70 -20.00 1.17
CA PRO A 608 -64.21 -21.32 1.58
C PRO A 608 -62.88 -21.73 0.93
N GLU A 609 -62.67 -21.39 -0.34
CA GLU A 609 -61.41 -21.62 -1.03
C GLU A 609 -60.28 -20.79 -0.40
N HIS A 610 -60.54 -19.53 -0.07
CA HIS A 610 -59.56 -18.67 0.59
C HIS A 610 -59.14 -19.23 1.96
N ALA A 611 -60.11 -19.71 2.75
CA ALA A 611 -59.81 -20.39 4.00
C ALA A 611 -58.89 -21.61 3.79
N ARG A 612 -59.23 -22.46 2.82
CA ARG A 612 -58.50 -23.70 2.54
C ARG A 612 -57.11 -23.46 1.94
N ASN A 613 -56.98 -22.50 1.04
CA ASN A 613 -55.77 -22.29 0.25
C ASN A 613 -54.80 -21.28 0.90
N VAL A 614 -55.29 -20.39 1.77
CA VAL A 614 -54.48 -19.32 2.36
C VAL A 614 -54.41 -19.44 3.87
N LEU A 615 -55.56 -19.46 4.55
CA LEU A 615 -55.57 -19.39 6.01
C LEU A 615 -55.08 -20.69 6.66
N THR A 616 -55.58 -21.85 6.22
CA THR A 616 -55.17 -23.15 6.75
C THR A 616 -53.66 -23.39 6.57
N PRO A 617 -53.04 -23.20 5.38
CA PRO A 617 -51.60 -23.38 5.23
C PRO A 617 -50.76 -22.45 6.10
N VAL A 618 -51.20 -21.20 6.33
CA VAL A 618 -50.51 -20.27 7.21
C VAL A 618 -50.57 -20.74 8.67
N LEU A 619 -51.75 -21.14 9.14
CA LEU A 619 -51.93 -21.64 10.51
C LEU A 619 -51.15 -22.94 10.74
N ASP A 620 -51.19 -23.87 9.79
CA ASP A 620 -50.45 -25.12 9.85
C ASP A 620 -48.94 -24.89 9.81
N ALA A 621 -48.46 -23.98 8.96
CA ALA A 621 -47.03 -23.62 8.92
C ALA A 621 -46.55 -23.02 10.25
N LEU A 622 -47.35 -22.16 10.88
CA LEU A 622 -47.04 -21.59 12.19
C LEU A 622 -47.09 -22.64 13.30
N ALA A 623 -48.08 -23.53 13.30
CA ALA A 623 -48.17 -24.63 14.25
C ALA A 623 -46.96 -25.57 14.14
N ASN A 624 -46.56 -25.91 12.91
CA ASN A 624 -45.41 -26.76 12.62
C ASN A 624 -44.06 -26.09 12.93
N LYS A 625 -44.01 -24.76 13.04
CA LYS A 625 -42.81 -23.99 13.43
C LYS A 625 -42.93 -23.38 14.83
N LYS A 626 -43.81 -23.95 15.68
CA LYS A 626 -43.97 -23.52 17.07
C LYS A 626 -42.70 -23.74 17.90
N ASP A 627 -41.92 -24.78 17.61
CA ASP A 627 -40.67 -25.06 18.33
C ASP A 627 -39.61 -23.98 18.08
N LEU A 628 -39.57 -23.46 16.84
CA LEU A 628 -38.66 -22.39 16.44
C LEU A 628 -39.10 -21.03 16.99
N THR A 629 -40.38 -20.70 16.85
CA THR A 629 -40.89 -19.35 17.13
C THR A 629 -41.33 -19.18 18.59
N ARG A 630 -41.82 -20.25 19.23
CA ARG A 630 -42.49 -20.24 20.56
C ARG A 630 -43.66 -19.26 20.66
N LEU A 631 -44.21 -18.85 19.51
CA LEU A 631 -45.27 -17.86 19.46
C LEU A 631 -46.63 -18.52 19.63
N ARG A 632 -47.51 -17.84 20.36
CA ARG A 632 -48.93 -18.21 20.46
C ARG A 632 -49.75 -17.23 19.65
N THR A 633 -50.38 -17.72 18.57
CA THR A 633 -51.37 -16.95 17.84
C THR A 633 -52.57 -16.67 18.75
N ILE A 634 -52.89 -15.39 18.94
CA ILE A 634 -54.06 -14.97 19.71
C ILE A 634 -55.13 -14.32 18.85
N CYS A 635 -54.73 -13.69 17.75
CA CYS A 635 -55.63 -12.92 16.89
C CYS A 635 -55.21 -13.01 15.42
N MET A 636 -56.20 -12.93 14.54
CA MET A 636 -56.03 -12.68 13.12
C MET A 636 -56.66 -11.32 12.78
N ALA A 637 -55.90 -10.46 12.13
CA ALA A 637 -56.31 -9.14 11.70
C ALA A 637 -56.41 -9.07 10.17
N SER A 638 -57.47 -8.45 9.68
CA SER A 638 -57.69 -8.15 8.27
C SER A 638 -58.47 -6.85 8.13
N ASP A 639 -58.27 -6.19 6.99
CA ASP A 639 -58.95 -4.98 6.50
C ASP A 639 -60.47 -5.11 6.25
N GLY A 640 -61.08 -6.28 6.48
CA GLY A 640 -62.53 -6.48 6.33
C GLY A 640 -62.98 -6.79 4.90
N GLU A 641 -62.08 -7.25 4.02
CA GLU A 641 -62.43 -7.74 2.69
C GLU A 641 -63.61 -8.74 2.73
N THR A 642 -64.54 -8.65 1.77
CA THR A 642 -65.84 -9.37 1.78
C THR A 642 -65.70 -10.87 2.04
N ARG A 643 -64.71 -11.51 1.41
CA ARG A 643 -64.41 -12.95 1.55
C ARG A 643 -64.00 -13.32 2.98
N ARG A 644 -63.20 -12.47 3.62
CA ARG A 644 -62.73 -12.66 4.99
C ARG A 644 -63.82 -12.30 6.00
N GLY A 645 -64.67 -11.33 5.67
CA GLY A 645 -65.89 -11.03 6.41
C GLY A 645 -66.83 -12.23 6.49
N GLU A 646 -67.09 -12.90 5.37
CA GLU A 646 -67.90 -14.12 5.30
C GLU A 646 -67.30 -15.29 6.11
N LEU A 647 -65.98 -15.47 6.05
CA LEU A 647 -65.28 -16.48 6.85
C LEU A 647 -65.37 -16.22 8.36
N ASN A 648 -65.29 -14.95 8.76
CA ASN A 648 -65.44 -14.57 10.17
C ASN A 648 -66.88 -14.75 10.66
N ALA A 649 -67.88 -14.46 9.82
CA ALA A 649 -69.28 -14.68 10.14
C ALA A 649 -69.61 -16.18 10.33
N THR A 650 -68.98 -17.05 9.55
CA THR A 650 -69.20 -18.50 9.61
C THR A 650 -68.34 -19.22 10.66
N GLY A 651 -67.30 -18.57 11.19
CA GLY A 651 -66.42 -19.14 12.22
C GLY A 651 -65.61 -20.37 11.76
N MET A 652 -65.51 -20.62 10.44
CA MET A 652 -65.00 -21.87 9.88
C MET A 652 -63.51 -22.13 10.18
N VAL A 653 -62.71 -21.10 10.47
CA VAL A 653 -61.24 -21.23 10.53
C VAL A 653 -60.67 -21.00 11.94
N ALA A 654 -61.27 -20.12 12.74
CA ALA A 654 -60.67 -19.71 14.03
C ALA A 654 -60.94 -20.70 15.18
N ARG A 655 -62.05 -21.44 15.13
CA ARG A 655 -62.49 -22.36 16.19
C ARG A 655 -61.55 -23.54 16.46
N PRO A 656 -61.04 -24.29 15.46
CA PRO A 656 -60.17 -25.44 15.74
C PRO A 656 -58.81 -25.06 16.35
N TYR A 657 -58.38 -23.80 16.21
CA TYR A 657 -57.10 -23.31 16.72
C TYR A 657 -57.23 -22.45 17.98
N GLY A 658 -58.45 -22.23 18.49
CA GLY A 658 -58.69 -21.40 19.69
C GLY A 658 -58.29 -19.93 19.51
N ILE A 659 -58.45 -19.38 18.30
CA ILE A 659 -58.04 -18.02 17.92
C ILE A 659 -59.24 -17.07 18.00
N ILE A 660 -59.02 -15.83 18.46
CA ILE A 660 -60.03 -14.76 18.42
C ILE A 660 -59.91 -14.03 17.08
N SER A 661 -60.97 -14.04 16.26
CA SER A 661 -61.02 -13.23 15.02
C SER A 661 -61.45 -11.80 15.31
N TYR A 662 -60.76 -10.80 14.72
CA TYR A 662 -61.13 -9.39 14.82
C TYR A 662 -61.21 -8.76 13.43
N VAL A 663 -62.32 -8.08 13.12
CA VAL A 663 -62.50 -7.31 11.87
C VAL A 663 -62.57 -5.83 12.24
N SER A 664 -61.66 -5.04 11.69
CA SER A 664 -61.76 -3.58 11.79
C SER A 664 -62.89 -3.09 10.89
N GLY A 665 -64.06 -2.81 11.47
CA GLY A 665 -65.19 -2.26 10.73
C GLY A 665 -66.56 -2.39 11.41
N TRP A 666 -66.69 -3.09 12.53
CA TRP A 666 -67.95 -3.17 13.28
C TRP A 666 -67.80 -2.55 14.67
N SER A 667 -68.65 -1.56 14.96
CA SER A 667 -68.79 -0.93 16.26
C SER A 667 -68.99 -1.97 17.36
N ILE A 668 -68.32 -1.73 18.48
CA ILE A 668 -68.41 -2.41 19.79
C ILE A 668 -69.79 -3.07 19.98
N LEU A 669 -69.83 -4.40 19.92
CA LEU A 669 -70.93 -5.16 20.51
C LEU A 669 -70.64 -5.36 22.01
N SER A 670 -71.65 -4.95 22.78
CA SER A 670 -71.81 -5.01 24.23
C SER A 670 -71.30 -6.30 24.90
N PRO A 671 -70.75 -6.23 26.14
CA PRO A 671 -70.29 -7.39 26.89
C PRO A 671 -71.47 -8.10 27.58
N THR A 672 -71.90 -9.23 27.03
CA THR A 672 -72.63 -10.23 27.81
C THR A 672 -72.21 -11.63 27.40
N GLY A 673 -71.58 -12.37 28.31
CA GLY A 673 -71.41 -13.83 28.17
C GLY A 673 -70.11 -14.40 28.73
N HIS A 674 -70.12 -14.62 30.04
CA HIS A 674 -69.33 -15.53 30.89
C HIS A 674 -68.11 -16.30 30.34
N VAL A 675 -67.00 -16.15 31.09
CA VAL A 675 -65.89 -17.12 31.24
C VAL A 675 -66.34 -18.31 32.07
#